data_AF-A0A2S2GDN5-F1
#
_entry.id   AF-A0A2S2GDN5-F1
#
_cell.length_a   1.000
_cell.length_b   1.000
_cell.length_c   1.000
_cell.angle_alpha   90.00
_cell.angle_beta   90.00
_cell.angle_gamma   90.00
#
_symmetry.space_group_name_H-M   'P 1'
#
loop_
_entity.id
_entity.type
_entity.pdbx_description
1 polymer ?
#
loop_
_entity_poly.entity_id
_entity_poly.type
_entity_poly.pdbx_seq_one_letter_code
_entity_poly.pdbx_strand_id
1 'polypeptide(L)'
;MSLAQLHYTAPTAGDGGSAGRFAAADSAIPGPVRAEAGPLLAYEAPAGTPERLSDGELRALPVAFGFSALSDGSHLLSRTVALGAAGFHAHAVHIPADAALPGRLLPVAAWGAAGWLSAPPGRTLPDPLTALALSGAPGGFSREWLGDFAVSRGPWLAAVLGDIRRTSEDPSAPQVVLVERHSADVARWIALAVAVLPREYAERLTFTTYTRRPGSAAHRVVGVLPQDAPDVRDPRFRVHVGGGPHPAGPAGDPWAATAARVWRHRAPELFRDAAELPGEPFAAGPLAVTALGAGIALGSEERAAAADWAAVRPYALDEKRTQQLTDALTVPGEDRTSAECAAALRLLTALDGRAPASVTAPLAALLVTEAVRGGDVTLEPPARSSFAGAAGEHAVGTLVAELGEDLLAELTAGATGGVARTVQLLRIARLLGLDRTDVLPGVVRRLAGALLADPEAGACPALPDLLDEQFDVRTALLGELDRLTPDDPAGAERLLSRVALPFTGTQALPHLRMCAAAPGAKARGADRVAVLHTVLRAAGMSPFTEPLVLRTAVGLVWGEDTPTASEGLALLAETTSDAHRTAGTWRRLVDAALAAPADDEDGPALAHDVLRGFPQETDARVRACLLLLDFAREVRSGTAEPGWAERVRALRERAEPVEPSVRDHAYDAVARRLLTPDRPEAELFACAHSGDEDLFAAYGRAARREEVSALLRTDPGYAADCFAVWTSHPHAGAGWTRTRTALLDEVLRPAVRALPPQEVAAVEAAVESGGTSRTLDAFRAWNRPSRSLGGLGRRIAGRVRRG
;
A
#
# COMPACT_ATOMS: atom_id res chain seq x y z
N MET A 1 -52.27 -37.99 20.54
CA MET A 1 -53.19 -37.04 19.89
C MET A 1 -53.53 -37.58 18.51
N SER A 2 -54.79 -37.57 18.12
CA SER A 2 -55.23 -37.89 16.76
C SER A 2 -55.19 -36.63 15.89
N LEU A 3 -54.66 -36.73 14.68
CA LEU A 3 -54.63 -35.60 13.74
C LEU A 3 -55.82 -35.67 12.77
N ALA A 4 -56.42 -34.52 12.49
CA ALA A 4 -57.59 -34.39 11.61
C ALA A 4 -57.19 -34.55 10.14
N GLN A 5 -58.03 -35.21 9.34
CA GLN A 5 -57.74 -35.61 7.96
C GLN A 5 -58.63 -34.91 6.92
N LEU A 6 -58.09 -34.79 5.71
CA LEU A 6 -58.73 -34.29 4.50
C LEU A 6 -58.47 -35.26 3.36
N HIS A 7 -59.50 -35.58 2.59
CA HIS A 7 -59.39 -36.32 1.34
C HIS A 7 -59.91 -35.47 0.20
N TYR A 8 -59.04 -35.19 -0.76
CA TYR A 8 -59.34 -34.32 -1.89
C TYR A 8 -59.12 -35.08 -3.20
N THR A 9 -60.04 -34.93 -4.14
CA THR A 9 -60.01 -35.65 -5.42
C THR A 9 -60.25 -34.73 -6.60
N ALA A 10 -59.77 -35.13 -7.77
CA ALA A 10 -60.07 -34.47 -9.04
C ALA A 10 -61.60 -34.31 -9.26
N PRO A 11 -62.03 -33.30 -10.03
CA PRO A 11 -63.44 -33.13 -10.38
C PRO A 11 -63.94 -34.31 -11.21
N THR A 12 -65.22 -34.69 -11.01
CA THR A 12 -65.89 -35.73 -11.79
C THR A 12 -66.58 -35.13 -13.01
N ALA A 13 -66.62 -35.86 -14.13
CA ALA A 13 -67.31 -35.40 -15.34
C ALA A 13 -68.80 -35.15 -15.04
N GLY A 14 -69.19 -33.87 -14.98
CA GLY A 14 -70.53 -33.43 -14.57
C GLY A 14 -70.52 -32.22 -13.62
N ASP A 15 -69.41 -32.00 -12.92
CA ASP A 15 -69.21 -30.81 -12.08
C ASP A 15 -68.69 -29.66 -12.97
N GLY A 16 -69.51 -28.64 -13.23
CA GLY A 16 -69.18 -27.52 -14.13
C GLY A 16 -68.06 -26.58 -13.66
N GLY A 17 -67.11 -27.04 -12.85
CA GLY A 17 -65.98 -26.27 -12.32
C GLY A 17 -64.65 -27.00 -12.51
N SER A 18 -63.56 -26.23 -12.65
CA SER A 18 -62.20 -26.76 -12.85
C SER A 18 -61.46 -27.13 -11.54
N ALA A 19 -62.08 -26.88 -10.38
CA ALA A 19 -61.51 -27.17 -9.07
C ALA A 19 -61.94 -28.56 -8.57
N GLY A 20 -61.03 -29.27 -7.90
CA GLY A 20 -61.32 -30.55 -7.25
C GLY A 20 -62.30 -30.44 -6.08
N ARG A 21 -62.67 -31.58 -5.49
CA ARG A 21 -63.66 -31.65 -4.39
C ARG A 21 -63.14 -32.45 -3.21
N PHE A 22 -63.57 -32.10 -2.01
CA PHE A 22 -63.33 -32.90 -0.81
C PHE A 22 -64.24 -34.14 -0.82
N ALA A 23 -63.64 -35.32 -0.90
CA ALA A 23 -64.34 -36.61 -0.80
C ALA A 23 -64.71 -36.92 0.66
N ALA A 24 -63.87 -36.51 1.61
CA ALA A 24 -64.12 -36.56 3.04
C ALA A 24 -63.26 -35.49 3.75
N ALA A 25 -63.74 -34.93 4.85
CA ALA A 25 -63.01 -33.95 5.65
C ALA A 25 -63.51 -33.99 7.10
N ASP A 26 -62.59 -34.04 8.05
CA ASP A 26 -62.95 -33.96 9.47
C ASP A 26 -63.59 -32.60 9.80
N SER A 27 -64.63 -32.62 10.64
CA SER A 27 -65.37 -31.42 11.05
C SER A 27 -64.54 -30.46 11.91
N ALA A 28 -63.46 -30.96 12.52
CA ALA A 28 -62.51 -30.17 13.29
C ALA A 28 -61.70 -29.18 12.43
N ILE A 29 -61.71 -29.33 11.10
CA ILE A 29 -60.93 -28.51 10.18
C ILE A 29 -61.77 -27.31 9.70
N PRO A 30 -61.38 -26.06 10.01
CA PRO A 30 -62.15 -24.88 9.63
C PRO A 30 -62.37 -24.72 8.12
N GLY A 31 -63.48 -24.07 7.74
CA GLY A 31 -63.79 -23.73 6.34
C GLY A 31 -62.67 -22.97 5.61
N PRO A 32 -62.07 -21.91 6.18
CA PRO A 32 -60.95 -21.18 5.57
C PRO A 32 -59.73 -22.06 5.30
N VAL A 33 -59.37 -22.92 6.26
CA VAL A 33 -58.26 -23.89 6.12
C VAL A 33 -58.51 -24.84 4.94
N ARG A 34 -59.76 -25.31 4.76
CA ARG A 34 -60.11 -26.15 3.61
C ARG A 34 -60.04 -25.41 2.28
N ALA A 35 -60.43 -24.13 2.25
CA ALA A 35 -60.33 -23.30 1.05
C ALA A 35 -58.86 -23.07 0.64
N GLU A 36 -57.97 -22.84 1.61
CA GLU A 36 -56.53 -22.69 1.38
C GLU A 36 -55.84 -24.02 1.02
N ALA A 37 -56.28 -25.15 1.60
CA ALA A 37 -55.74 -26.47 1.32
C ALA A 37 -56.01 -26.96 -0.13
N GLY A 38 -57.17 -26.64 -0.71
CA GLY A 38 -57.59 -27.15 -2.03
C GLY A 38 -56.53 -26.99 -3.14
N PRO A 39 -56.01 -25.76 -3.39
CA PRO A 39 -54.93 -25.53 -4.34
C PRO A 39 -53.62 -26.27 -4.03
N LEU A 40 -53.27 -26.44 -2.75
CA LEU A 40 -52.05 -27.13 -2.30
C LEU A 40 -52.12 -28.65 -2.50
N LEU A 41 -53.33 -29.21 -2.50
CA LEU A 41 -53.60 -30.65 -2.68
C LEU A 41 -53.79 -31.06 -4.15
N ALA A 42 -53.88 -30.08 -5.06
CA ALA A 42 -54.04 -30.36 -6.48
C ALA A 42 -52.81 -31.08 -7.05
N TYR A 43 -53.05 -31.98 -8.00
CA TYR A 43 -51.99 -32.73 -8.67
C TYR A 43 -52.17 -32.63 -10.18
N GLU A 44 -51.06 -32.33 -10.85
CA GLU A 44 -50.97 -32.31 -12.30
C GLU A 44 -49.99 -33.39 -12.72
N ALA A 45 -50.41 -34.31 -13.59
CA ALA A 45 -49.55 -35.40 -14.06
C ALA A 45 -48.40 -34.86 -14.93
N PRO A 46 -47.28 -35.61 -15.04
CA PRO A 46 -46.17 -35.23 -15.90
C PRO A 46 -46.60 -34.92 -17.34
N ALA A 47 -45.93 -33.97 -17.98
CA ALA A 47 -46.20 -33.64 -19.37
C ALA A 47 -46.09 -34.89 -20.28
N GLY A 48 -47.09 -35.11 -21.14
CA GLY A 48 -47.11 -36.26 -22.04
C GLY A 48 -47.58 -37.58 -21.41
N THR A 49 -48.13 -37.56 -20.20
CA THR A 49 -48.76 -38.75 -19.58
C THR A 49 -49.95 -39.22 -20.44
N PRO A 50 -49.94 -40.48 -20.92
CA PRO A 50 -51.05 -41.05 -21.69
C PRO A 50 -52.39 -41.04 -20.95
N GLU A 51 -53.50 -40.88 -21.68
CA GLU A 51 -54.87 -40.92 -21.12
C GLU A 51 -55.24 -42.31 -20.55
N ARG A 52 -54.59 -43.38 -21.01
CA ARG A 52 -54.77 -44.75 -20.50
C ARG A 52 -53.44 -45.30 -20.05
N LEU A 53 -53.35 -45.62 -18.77
CA LEU A 53 -52.18 -46.20 -18.13
C LEU A 53 -52.55 -47.56 -17.56
N SER A 54 -51.63 -48.52 -17.64
CA SER A 54 -51.68 -49.75 -16.84
C SER A 54 -51.45 -49.44 -15.36
N ASP A 55 -51.85 -50.38 -14.49
CA ASP A 55 -51.61 -50.27 -13.05
C ASP A 55 -50.12 -50.12 -12.70
N GLY A 56 -49.23 -50.70 -13.51
CA GLY A 56 -47.78 -50.55 -13.35
C GLY A 56 -47.30 -49.14 -13.67
N GLU A 57 -47.79 -48.56 -14.76
CA GLU A 57 -47.45 -47.19 -15.18
C GLU A 57 -48.06 -46.15 -14.23
N LEU A 58 -49.27 -46.38 -13.72
CA LEU A 58 -49.88 -45.54 -12.68
C LEU A 58 -49.05 -45.49 -11.39
N ARG A 59 -48.52 -46.64 -10.96
CA ARG A 59 -47.63 -46.71 -9.78
C ARG A 59 -46.26 -46.07 -10.02
N ALA A 60 -45.84 -45.93 -11.29
CA ALA A 60 -44.59 -45.29 -11.65
C ALA A 60 -44.67 -43.75 -11.71
N LEU A 61 -45.88 -43.18 -11.72
CA LEU A 61 -46.08 -41.73 -11.66
C LEU A 61 -45.56 -41.16 -10.33
N PRO A 62 -45.06 -39.91 -10.32
CA PRO A 62 -44.50 -39.31 -9.13
C PRO A 62 -45.57 -39.11 -8.04
N VAL A 63 -45.17 -39.33 -6.79
CA VAL A 63 -45.99 -39.03 -5.63
C VAL A 63 -45.67 -37.61 -5.18
N ALA A 64 -46.69 -36.75 -5.10
CA ALA A 64 -46.55 -35.42 -4.53
C ALA A 64 -46.80 -35.50 -3.02
N PHE A 65 -45.75 -35.38 -2.22
CA PHE A 65 -45.85 -35.28 -0.78
C PHE A 65 -45.41 -33.89 -0.36
N GLY A 66 -46.31 -33.19 0.32
CA GLY A 66 -46.15 -31.79 0.65
C GLY A 66 -46.21 -31.55 2.15
N PHE A 67 -45.39 -30.62 2.63
CA PHE A 67 -45.55 -29.99 3.93
C PHE A 67 -45.66 -28.48 3.71
N SER A 68 -46.86 -27.93 3.95
CA SER A 68 -47.20 -26.53 3.69
C SER A 68 -47.54 -25.81 4.99
N ALA A 69 -47.09 -24.56 5.12
CA ALA A 69 -47.57 -23.64 6.15
C ALA A 69 -48.83 -22.93 5.64
N LEU A 70 -49.82 -22.73 6.52
CA LEU A 70 -51.09 -22.07 6.22
C LEU A 70 -51.14 -20.67 6.84
N SER A 71 -52.05 -19.84 6.33
CA SER A 71 -52.21 -18.44 6.76
C SER A 71 -52.59 -18.24 8.23
N ASP A 72 -53.20 -19.25 8.86
CA ASP A 72 -53.56 -19.27 10.28
C ASP A 72 -52.43 -19.76 11.21
N GLY A 73 -51.24 -20.02 10.66
CA GLY A 73 -50.09 -20.55 11.38
C GLY A 73 -50.11 -22.07 11.56
N SER A 74 -51.18 -22.77 11.15
CA SER A 74 -51.23 -24.22 11.12
C SER A 74 -50.48 -24.80 9.91
N HIS A 75 -50.29 -26.11 9.88
CA HIS A 75 -49.58 -26.80 8.82
C HIS A 75 -50.43 -27.91 8.19
N LEU A 76 -50.13 -28.20 6.92
CA LEU A 76 -50.77 -29.25 6.15
C LEU A 76 -49.71 -30.24 5.66
N LEU A 77 -49.83 -31.50 6.05
CA LEU A 77 -49.02 -32.60 5.54
C LEU A 77 -49.85 -33.43 4.58
N SER A 78 -49.45 -33.57 3.32
CA SER A 78 -50.24 -34.20 2.28
C SER A 78 -49.47 -35.24 1.49
N ARG A 79 -50.18 -36.26 1.01
CA ARG A 79 -49.72 -37.22 0.02
C ARG A 79 -50.76 -37.34 -1.09
N THR A 80 -50.36 -36.99 -2.31
CA THR A 80 -51.20 -37.03 -3.50
C THR A 80 -50.65 -38.01 -4.53
N VAL A 81 -51.52 -38.87 -5.04
CA VAL A 81 -51.22 -39.88 -6.05
C VAL A 81 -52.21 -39.81 -7.22
N ALA A 82 -51.75 -40.22 -8.40
CA ALA A 82 -52.59 -40.35 -9.58
C ALA A 82 -53.46 -41.62 -9.51
N LEU A 83 -54.69 -41.54 -10.03
CA LEU A 83 -55.69 -42.62 -10.03
C LEU A 83 -56.13 -43.11 -11.42
N GLY A 84 -55.67 -42.49 -12.51
CA GLY A 84 -56.11 -42.79 -13.88
C GLY A 84 -56.34 -41.54 -14.73
N ALA A 85 -57.12 -41.68 -15.82
CA ALA A 85 -57.21 -40.81 -17.02
C ALA A 85 -57.30 -39.28 -16.87
N ALA A 86 -57.51 -38.75 -15.67
CA ALA A 86 -57.24 -37.35 -15.28
C ALA A 86 -57.39 -37.17 -13.75
N GLY A 87 -57.37 -38.26 -12.99
CA GLY A 87 -57.81 -38.31 -11.61
C GLY A 87 -56.63 -38.35 -10.65
N PHE A 88 -56.78 -37.72 -9.50
CA PHE A 88 -55.85 -37.84 -8.38
C PHE A 88 -56.62 -38.01 -7.08
N HIS A 89 -55.93 -38.54 -6.07
CA HIS A 89 -56.39 -38.56 -4.69
C HIS A 89 -55.27 -38.02 -3.79
N ALA A 90 -55.63 -37.01 -3.01
CA ALA A 90 -54.81 -36.45 -1.95
C ALA A 90 -55.37 -36.90 -0.60
N HIS A 91 -54.55 -37.55 0.20
CA HIS A 91 -54.77 -37.73 1.63
C HIS A 91 -53.91 -36.71 2.36
N ALA A 92 -54.52 -35.83 3.15
CA ALA A 92 -53.81 -34.82 3.92
C ALA A 92 -54.23 -34.81 5.38
N VAL A 93 -53.33 -34.28 6.21
CA VAL A 93 -53.44 -34.22 7.66
C VAL A 93 -53.19 -32.78 8.09
N HIS A 94 -54.12 -32.23 8.87
CA HIS A 94 -54.03 -30.90 9.44
C HIS A 94 -53.31 -30.94 10.79
N ILE A 95 -52.34 -30.05 10.97
CA ILE A 95 -51.52 -29.93 12.17
C ILE A 95 -51.74 -28.50 12.71
N PRO A 96 -52.43 -28.35 13.87
CA PRO A 96 -52.64 -27.03 14.48
C PRO A 96 -51.35 -26.24 14.73
N ALA A 97 -51.43 -24.91 14.82
CA ALA A 97 -50.26 -24.00 14.88
C ALA A 97 -49.24 -24.34 15.99
N ASP A 98 -49.71 -24.79 17.16
CA ASP A 98 -48.87 -25.15 18.32
C ASP A 98 -48.70 -26.67 18.49
N ALA A 99 -49.11 -27.46 17.50
CA ALA A 99 -49.03 -28.91 17.53
C ALA A 99 -47.84 -29.42 16.70
N ALA A 100 -47.11 -30.39 17.24
CA ALA A 100 -46.12 -31.14 16.48
C ALA A 100 -46.71 -32.48 16.01
N LEU A 101 -46.08 -33.09 15.01
CA LEU A 101 -46.38 -34.47 14.66
C LEU A 101 -46.13 -35.40 15.87
N PRO A 102 -46.94 -36.45 16.05
CA PRO A 102 -46.74 -37.45 17.09
C PRO A 102 -45.31 -37.97 17.14
N GLY A 103 -44.74 -38.12 18.34
CA GLY A 103 -43.35 -38.52 18.52
C GLY A 103 -42.32 -37.43 18.18
N ARG A 104 -42.76 -36.18 17.94
CA ARG A 104 -41.94 -35.07 17.46
C ARG A 104 -41.17 -35.45 16.19
N LEU A 105 -41.84 -36.12 15.27
CA LEU A 105 -41.24 -36.47 14.00
C LEU A 105 -41.18 -35.27 13.07
N LEU A 106 -40.17 -35.24 12.21
CA LEU A 106 -40.06 -34.24 11.15
C LEU A 106 -41.02 -34.62 10.01
N PRO A 107 -41.62 -33.65 9.30
CA PRO A 107 -42.65 -33.92 8.28
C PRO A 107 -42.23 -34.94 7.21
N VAL A 108 -40.99 -34.87 6.72
CA VAL A 108 -40.47 -35.79 5.69
C VAL A 108 -40.42 -37.25 6.15
N ALA A 109 -40.28 -37.50 7.46
CA ALA A 109 -40.23 -38.87 8.00
C ALA A 109 -41.54 -39.63 7.81
N ALA A 110 -42.65 -38.92 7.59
CA ALA A 110 -43.95 -39.53 7.31
C ALA A 110 -44.12 -39.98 5.85
N TRP A 111 -43.20 -39.67 4.93
CA TRP A 111 -43.31 -40.02 3.49
C TRP A 111 -43.71 -41.48 3.23
N GLY A 112 -43.04 -42.43 3.90
CA GLY A 112 -43.26 -43.88 3.74
C GLY A 112 -44.17 -44.50 4.79
N ALA A 113 -44.92 -43.69 5.56
CA ALA A 113 -45.78 -44.21 6.61
C ALA A 113 -46.95 -45.04 6.04
N ALA A 114 -47.24 -46.20 6.65
CA ALA A 114 -48.29 -47.11 6.19
C ALA A 114 -49.72 -46.54 6.32
N GLY A 115 -49.90 -45.45 7.06
CA GLY A 115 -51.20 -44.80 7.27
C GLY A 115 -51.70 -43.99 6.07
N TRP A 116 -50.90 -43.83 5.01
CA TRP A 116 -51.34 -43.09 3.82
C TRP A 116 -52.28 -43.92 2.95
N LEU A 117 -53.35 -43.28 2.49
CA LEU A 117 -54.33 -43.88 1.58
C LEU A 117 -53.97 -43.46 0.16
N SER A 118 -54.14 -44.38 -0.79
CA SER A 118 -53.88 -44.12 -2.22
C SER A 118 -55.16 -44.05 -3.05
N ALA A 119 -56.33 -44.11 -2.42
CA ALA A 119 -57.64 -44.00 -3.03
C ALA A 119 -58.62 -43.32 -2.05
N PRO A 120 -59.69 -42.65 -2.53
CA PRO A 120 -60.67 -42.02 -1.67
C PRO A 120 -61.36 -43.06 -0.76
N PRO A 121 -61.61 -42.72 0.51
CA PRO A 121 -62.35 -43.61 1.41
C PRO A 121 -63.80 -43.80 0.94
N GLY A 122 -64.43 -44.89 1.40
CA GLY A 122 -65.86 -45.15 1.18
C GLY A 122 -66.78 -44.14 1.91
N ARG A 123 -68.08 -44.42 2.00
CA ARG A 123 -69.08 -43.53 2.64
C ARG A 123 -68.86 -43.29 4.14
N THR A 124 -68.00 -44.07 4.80
CA THR A 124 -67.59 -43.89 6.20
C THR A 124 -66.30 -43.07 6.27
N LEU A 125 -66.30 -42.00 7.05
CA LEU A 125 -65.05 -41.28 7.35
C LEU A 125 -64.05 -42.23 8.00
N PRO A 126 -62.79 -42.28 7.54
CA PRO A 126 -61.73 -42.96 8.25
C PRO A 126 -61.57 -42.39 9.66
N ASP A 127 -61.17 -43.22 10.62
CA ASP A 127 -60.79 -42.72 11.94
C ASP A 127 -59.62 -41.73 11.81
N PRO A 128 -59.64 -40.59 12.54
CA PRO A 128 -58.50 -39.69 12.64
C PRO A 128 -57.21 -40.46 12.92
N LEU A 129 -56.08 -40.00 12.35
CA LEU A 129 -54.85 -40.79 12.36
C LEU A 129 -54.36 -40.84 13.81
N THR A 130 -54.68 -41.94 14.49
CA THR A 130 -54.32 -42.19 15.88
C THR A 130 -52.93 -42.79 15.86
N ALA A 131 -51.94 -41.89 15.79
CA ALA A 131 -50.59 -42.17 15.35
C ALA A 131 -50.56 -42.65 13.88
N LEU A 132 -49.83 -41.94 13.02
CA LEU A 132 -49.20 -42.62 11.87
C LEU A 132 -48.54 -43.87 12.45
N ALA A 133 -48.98 -45.07 12.06
CA ALA A 133 -48.44 -46.33 12.59
C ALA A 133 -46.98 -46.48 12.11
N LEU A 134 -46.09 -45.75 12.77
CA LEU A 134 -44.65 -45.69 12.56
C LEU A 134 -43.93 -46.82 13.31
N SER A 135 -44.70 -47.70 13.97
CA SER A 135 -44.25 -48.81 14.79
C SER A 135 -43.96 -50.10 14.02
N GLY A 136 -44.04 -50.08 12.68
CA GLY A 136 -43.35 -51.04 11.81
C GLY A 136 -42.05 -50.42 11.29
N ALA A 137 -41.00 -51.22 11.06
CA ALA A 137 -39.66 -50.81 10.63
C ALA A 137 -39.66 -49.52 9.77
N PRO A 138 -38.80 -48.52 10.07
CA PRO A 138 -38.93 -47.15 9.61
C PRO A 138 -39.20 -47.11 8.11
N GLY A 139 -40.45 -46.84 7.76
CA GLY A 139 -40.91 -46.77 6.38
C GLY A 139 -40.28 -45.58 5.68
N GLY A 140 -39.12 -45.81 5.05
CA GLY A 140 -38.59 -44.94 4.01
C GLY A 140 -37.08 -44.70 4.06
N PHE A 141 -36.53 -44.26 5.19
CA PHE A 141 -35.17 -43.71 5.23
C PHE A 141 -34.32 -44.29 6.37
N SER A 142 -33.72 -45.48 6.18
CA SER A 142 -32.69 -45.95 7.11
C SER A 142 -31.44 -45.06 7.03
N ARG A 143 -30.69 -44.95 8.14
CA ARG A 143 -29.43 -44.15 8.17
C ARG A 143 -28.44 -44.63 7.11
N GLU A 144 -28.31 -45.94 6.97
CA GLU A 144 -27.45 -46.59 5.98
C GLU A 144 -27.81 -46.17 4.55
N TRP A 145 -29.10 -46.20 4.23
CA TRP A 145 -29.57 -45.86 2.90
C TRP A 145 -29.48 -44.37 2.57
N LEU A 146 -29.72 -43.49 3.55
CA LEU A 146 -29.44 -42.06 3.39
C LEU A 146 -27.95 -41.80 3.17
N GLY A 147 -27.08 -42.53 3.87
CA GLY A 147 -25.64 -42.51 3.65
C GLY A 147 -25.26 -42.90 2.21
N ASP A 148 -25.82 -44.00 1.69
CA ASP A 148 -25.58 -44.44 0.32
C ASP A 148 -26.07 -43.42 -0.72
N PHE A 149 -27.24 -42.83 -0.47
CA PHE A 149 -27.77 -41.76 -1.32
C PHE A 149 -26.86 -40.52 -1.29
N ALA A 150 -26.38 -40.11 -0.10
CA ALA A 150 -25.47 -38.98 0.02
C ALA A 150 -24.12 -39.22 -0.66
N VAL A 151 -23.59 -40.45 -0.60
CA VAL A 151 -22.38 -40.85 -1.35
C VAL A 151 -22.64 -40.76 -2.85
N SER A 152 -23.77 -41.30 -3.33
CA SER A 152 -24.17 -41.22 -4.75
C SER A 152 -24.31 -39.78 -5.25
N ARG A 153 -24.76 -38.87 -4.39
CA ARG A 153 -25.02 -37.46 -4.71
C ARG A 153 -23.93 -36.50 -4.21
N GLY A 154 -22.77 -37.03 -3.82
CA GLY A 154 -21.69 -36.29 -3.17
C GLY A 154 -21.29 -34.96 -3.84
N PRO A 155 -21.13 -34.87 -5.17
CA PRO A 155 -20.75 -33.63 -5.84
C PRO A 155 -21.74 -32.46 -5.70
N TRP A 156 -23.03 -32.74 -5.46
CA TRP A 156 -24.07 -31.70 -5.35
C TRP A 156 -24.43 -31.37 -3.91
N LEU A 157 -24.03 -32.23 -2.95
CA LEU A 157 -24.53 -32.20 -1.59
C LEU A 157 -24.25 -30.87 -0.87
N ALA A 158 -23.05 -30.32 -0.99
CA ALA A 158 -22.71 -29.04 -0.36
C ALA A 158 -23.52 -27.87 -0.93
N ALA A 159 -23.71 -27.82 -2.26
CA ALA A 159 -24.48 -26.76 -2.91
C ALA A 159 -25.96 -26.83 -2.53
N VAL A 160 -26.55 -28.02 -2.53
CA VAL A 160 -27.95 -28.24 -2.12
C VAL A 160 -28.17 -27.86 -0.65
N LEU A 161 -27.29 -28.34 0.25
CA LEU A 161 -27.41 -28.03 1.68
C LEU A 161 -27.25 -26.52 1.96
N GLY A 162 -26.31 -25.85 1.28
CA GLY A 162 -26.12 -24.41 1.41
C GLY A 162 -27.33 -23.61 0.93
N ASP A 163 -27.95 -23.99 -0.19
CA ASP A 163 -29.17 -23.34 -0.68
C ASP A 163 -30.38 -23.59 0.23
N ILE A 164 -30.54 -24.80 0.76
CA ILE A 164 -31.62 -25.11 1.70
C ILE A 164 -31.42 -24.34 3.02
N ARG A 165 -30.19 -24.24 3.51
CA ARG A 165 -29.86 -23.39 4.66
C ARG A 165 -30.25 -21.94 4.40
N ARG A 166 -29.76 -21.33 3.31
CA ARG A 166 -30.08 -19.92 2.96
C ARG A 166 -31.59 -19.68 2.90
N THR A 167 -32.32 -20.61 2.31
CA THR A 167 -33.78 -20.54 2.17
C THR A 167 -34.52 -20.70 3.50
N SER A 168 -33.88 -21.37 4.48
CA SER A 168 -34.38 -21.53 5.84
C SER A 168 -34.07 -20.31 6.73
N GLU A 169 -32.91 -19.67 6.55
CA GLU A 169 -32.52 -18.44 7.25
C GLU A 169 -33.31 -17.21 6.73
N ASP A 170 -33.46 -17.09 5.41
CA ASP A 170 -34.10 -15.95 4.76
C ASP A 170 -35.32 -16.40 3.93
N PRO A 171 -36.55 -16.04 4.36
CA PRO A 171 -37.78 -16.30 3.61
C PRO A 171 -37.87 -15.59 2.25
N SER A 172 -37.01 -14.60 1.98
CA SER A 172 -36.94 -13.91 0.68
C SER A 172 -35.95 -14.56 -0.30
N ALA A 173 -35.12 -15.49 0.17
CA ALA A 173 -34.17 -16.21 -0.68
C ALA A 173 -34.89 -17.00 -1.80
N PRO A 174 -34.23 -17.23 -2.95
CA PRO A 174 -34.77 -18.02 -4.06
C PRO A 174 -35.24 -19.41 -3.64
N GLN A 175 -36.29 -19.92 -4.29
CA GLN A 175 -36.81 -21.27 -4.02
C GLN A 175 -35.81 -22.34 -4.52
N VAL A 176 -35.56 -23.37 -3.70
CA VAL A 176 -34.69 -24.48 -4.08
C VAL A 176 -35.50 -25.48 -4.91
N VAL A 177 -35.05 -25.74 -6.13
CA VAL A 177 -35.68 -26.71 -7.04
C VAL A 177 -34.79 -27.92 -7.20
N LEU A 178 -35.27 -29.08 -6.74
CA LEU A 178 -34.60 -30.37 -6.83
C LEU A 178 -35.16 -31.14 -8.02
N VAL A 179 -34.32 -31.37 -9.03
CA VAL A 179 -34.69 -32.06 -10.27
C VAL A 179 -34.19 -33.49 -10.19
N GLU A 180 -35.10 -34.45 -9.99
CA GLU A 180 -34.79 -35.87 -9.89
C GLU A 180 -35.76 -36.70 -10.73
N ARG A 181 -35.33 -37.88 -11.16
CA ARG A 181 -36.20 -38.80 -11.95
C ARG A 181 -37.33 -39.40 -11.11
N HIS A 182 -37.12 -39.52 -9.80
CA HIS A 182 -38.11 -40.07 -8.89
C HIS A 182 -38.37 -39.09 -7.73
N SER A 183 -39.64 -38.85 -7.43
CA SER A 183 -40.07 -38.07 -6.25
C SER A 183 -39.52 -38.62 -4.92
N ALA A 184 -39.23 -39.92 -4.86
CA ALA A 184 -38.56 -40.53 -3.72
C ALA A 184 -37.13 -40.02 -3.51
N ASP A 185 -36.38 -39.71 -4.58
CA ASP A 185 -35.04 -39.11 -4.47
C ASP A 185 -35.12 -37.68 -3.92
N VAL A 186 -36.15 -36.91 -4.30
CA VAL A 186 -36.42 -35.59 -3.69
C VAL A 186 -36.70 -35.73 -2.19
N ALA A 187 -37.50 -36.73 -1.80
CA ALA A 187 -37.76 -36.99 -0.39
C ALA A 187 -36.48 -37.38 0.39
N ARG A 188 -35.54 -38.13 -0.24
CA ARG A 188 -34.22 -38.42 0.33
C ARG A 188 -33.38 -37.16 0.50
N TRP A 189 -33.36 -36.26 -0.48
CA TRP A 189 -32.70 -34.96 -0.37
C TRP A 189 -33.21 -34.12 0.81
N ILE A 190 -34.53 -34.05 0.96
CA ILE A 190 -35.16 -33.35 2.08
C ILE A 190 -34.80 -34.04 3.40
N ALA A 191 -34.83 -35.37 3.44
CA ALA A 191 -34.44 -36.15 4.62
C ALA A 191 -32.97 -35.92 5.03
N LEU A 192 -32.05 -35.83 4.07
CA LEU A 192 -30.65 -35.44 4.33
C LEU A 192 -30.57 -34.03 4.92
N ALA A 193 -31.27 -33.07 4.32
CA ALA A 193 -31.23 -31.69 4.77
C ALA A 193 -31.74 -31.54 6.20
N VAL A 194 -32.96 -32.02 6.50
CA VAL A 194 -33.57 -31.85 7.83
C VAL A 194 -32.84 -32.59 8.95
N ALA A 195 -31.96 -33.54 8.61
CA ALA A 195 -31.11 -34.22 9.58
C ALA A 195 -29.84 -33.42 9.96
N VAL A 196 -29.47 -32.40 9.16
CA VAL A 196 -28.36 -31.47 9.46
C VAL A 196 -28.86 -30.12 9.97
N LEU A 197 -30.02 -29.66 9.48
CA LEU A 197 -30.60 -28.39 9.88
C LEU A 197 -30.83 -28.35 11.41
N PRO A 198 -30.57 -27.22 12.08
CA PRO A 198 -31.00 -27.04 13.46
C PRO A 198 -32.51 -27.25 13.57
N ARG A 199 -32.94 -27.80 14.71
CA ARG A 199 -34.28 -28.38 14.87
C ARG A 199 -35.42 -27.44 14.47
N GLU A 200 -35.33 -26.18 14.88
CA GLU A 200 -36.34 -25.15 14.61
C GLU A 200 -36.52 -24.86 13.11
N TYR A 201 -35.43 -24.91 12.35
CA TYR A 201 -35.46 -24.72 10.89
C TYR A 201 -35.96 -25.99 10.18
N ALA A 202 -35.56 -27.17 10.67
CA ALA A 202 -36.02 -28.45 10.15
C ALA A 202 -37.54 -28.63 10.27
N GLU A 203 -38.14 -28.16 11.37
CA GLU A 203 -39.59 -28.23 11.62
C GLU A 203 -40.40 -27.27 10.74
N ARG A 204 -39.80 -26.14 10.34
CA ARG A 204 -40.45 -25.09 9.53
C ARG A 204 -40.22 -25.22 8.03
N LEU A 205 -39.34 -26.13 7.60
CA LEU A 205 -38.97 -26.29 6.19
C LEU A 205 -40.16 -26.80 5.38
N THR A 206 -40.80 -25.92 4.59
CA THR A 206 -41.88 -26.30 3.69
C THR A 206 -41.34 -26.89 2.39
N PHE A 207 -41.92 -28.01 1.96
CA PHE A 207 -41.46 -28.71 0.77
C PHE A 207 -42.59 -29.39 0.02
N THR A 208 -42.36 -29.68 -1.27
CA THR A 208 -43.11 -30.70 -2.01
C THR A 208 -42.14 -31.59 -2.79
N THR A 209 -42.38 -32.90 -2.83
CA THR A 209 -41.53 -33.85 -3.59
C THR A 209 -41.83 -33.88 -5.08
N TYR A 210 -42.98 -33.34 -5.50
CA TYR A 210 -43.35 -33.24 -6.91
C TYR A 210 -44.35 -32.10 -7.15
N THR A 211 -44.09 -31.31 -8.18
CA THR A 211 -45.05 -30.44 -8.86
C THR A 211 -44.64 -30.30 -10.32
N ARG A 212 -45.62 -30.09 -11.21
CA ARG A 212 -45.34 -29.71 -12.60
C ARG A 212 -45.05 -28.21 -12.74
N ARG A 213 -45.49 -27.39 -11.78
CA ARG A 213 -45.43 -25.92 -11.84
C ARG A 213 -44.67 -25.36 -10.64
N PRO A 214 -43.32 -25.36 -10.67
CA PRO A 214 -42.52 -24.87 -9.55
C PRO A 214 -42.81 -23.40 -9.22
N GLY A 215 -43.00 -22.55 -10.24
CA GLY A 215 -43.26 -21.11 -10.03
C GLY A 215 -44.59 -20.75 -9.38
N SER A 216 -45.54 -21.69 -9.25
CA SER A 216 -46.78 -21.50 -8.51
C SER A 216 -46.81 -22.24 -7.18
N ALA A 217 -45.74 -22.97 -6.83
CA ALA A 217 -45.67 -23.71 -5.57
C ALA A 217 -45.34 -22.77 -4.41
N ALA A 218 -46.11 -22.86 -3.32
CA ALA A 218 -45.90 -22.06 -2.10
C ALA A 218 -44.72 -22.56 -1.22
N HIS A 219 -44.09 -23.67 -1.59
CA HIS A 219 -43.06 -24.35 -0.80
C HIS A 219 -41.69 -23.70 -0.97
N ARG A 220 -40.79 -23.85 0.01
CA ARG A 220 -39.41 -23.37 -0.09
C ARG A 220 -38.49 -24.34 -0.84
N VAL A 221 -38.76 -25.64 -0.73
CA VAL A 221 -38.06 -26.69 -1.47
C VAL A 221 -39.05 -27.43 -2.38
N VAL A 222 -38.74 -27.54 -3.66
CA VAL A 222 -39.67 -28.08 -4.66
C VAL A 222 -39.01 -29.15 -5.49
N GLY A 223 -39.60 -30.34 -5.50
CA GLY A 223 -39.27 -31.43 -6.42
C GLY A 223 -39.96 -31.28 -7.76
N VAL A 224 -39.21 -31.47 -8.85
CA VAL A 224 -39.74 -31.52 -10.22
C VAL A 224 -39.08 -32.66 -10.98
N LEU A 225 -39.76 -33.13 -12.03
CA LEU A 225 -39.13 -34.02 -13.01
C LEU A 225 -38.25 -33.23 -13.99
N PRO A 226 -37.26 -33.85 -14.66
CA PRO A 226 -36.35 -33.15 -15.56
C PRO A 226 -37.02 -32.29 -16.65
N GLN A 227 -38.15 -32.74 -17.18
CA GLN A 227 -38.91 -32.01 -18.20
C GLN A 227 -39.66 -30.77 -17.69
N ASP A 228 -39.88 -30.69 -16.37
CA ASP A 228 -40.62 -29.60 -15.71
C ASP A 228 -39.66 -28.65 -14.95
N ALA A 229 -38.35 -28.81 -15.14
CA ALA A 229 -37.33 -27.98 -14.52
C ALA A 229 -37.36 -26.53 -15.08
N PRO A 230 -37.32 -25.50 -14.22
CA PRO A 230 -37.21 -24.11 -14.67
C PRO A 230 -35.81 -23.82 -15.23
N ASP A 231 -35.67 -22.72 -15.97
CA ASP A 231 -34.36 -22.27 -16.47
C ASP A 231 -33.42 -21.98 -15.28
N VAL A 232 -32.22 -22.57 -15.33
CA VAL A 232 -31.16 -22.39 -14.31
C VAL A 232 -30.76 -20.91 -14.16
N ARG A 233 -31.01 -20.08 -15.19
CA ARG A 233 -30.75 -18.63 -15.17
C ARG A 233 -31.84 -17.80 -14.50
N ASP A 234 -32.99 -18.36 -14.19
CA ASP A 234 -34.07 -17.63 -13.52
C ASP A 234 -33.66 -17.33 -12.06
N PRO A 235 -33.54 -16.05 -11.68
CA PRO A 235 -33.04 -15.66 -10.36
C PRO A 235 -33.98 -16.07 -9.22
N ARG A 236 -35.25 -16.40 -9.51
CA ARG A 236 -36.23 -16.85 -8.51
C ARG A 236 -35.94 -18.26 -7.99
N PHE A 237 -35.11 -19.03 -8.70
CA PHE A 237 -34.83 -20.42 -8.37
C PHE A 237 -33.34 -20.69 -8.14
N ARG A 238 -33.07 -21.71 -7.34
CA ARG A 238 -31.79 -22.41 -7.25
C ARG A 238 -32.00 -23.84 -7.68
N VAL A 239 -31.65 -24.13 -8.93
CA VAL A 239 -31.96 -25.40 -9.60
C VAL A 239 -30.81 -26.39 -9.45
N HIS A 240 -31.10 -27.54 -8.84
CA HIS A 240 -30.15 -28.62 -8.64
C HIS A 240 -30.60 -29.86 -9.41
N VAL A 241 -29.82 -30.27 -10.41
CA VAL A 241 -30.15 -31.40 -11.28
C VAL A 241 -29.41 -32.67 -10.86
N GLY A 242 -30.15 -33.66 -10.36
CA GLY A 242 -29.64 -34.97 -9.98
C GLY A 242 -29.02 -35.69 -11.18
N GLY A 243 -27.69 -35.83 -11.17
CA GLY A 243 -26.91 -36.41 -12.28
C GLY A 243 -26.64 -35.45 -13.45
N GLY A 244 -26.84 -34.14 -13.27
CA GLY A 244 -26.46 -33.10 -14.23
C GLY A 244 -24.96 -32.73 -14.13
N PRO A 245 -24.55 -31.57 -14.67
CA PRO A 245 -23.19 -31.05 -14.46
C PRO A 245 -22.89 -30.89 -12.97
N HIS A 246 -21.64 -31.15 -12.58
CA HIS A 246 -21.19 -30.84 -11.22
C HIS A 246 -21.22 -29.33 -10.99
N PRO A 247 -21.59 -28.86 -9.78
CA PRO A 247 -21.45 -27.47 -9.41
C PRO A 247 -19.98 -27.04 -9.62
N ALA A 248 -19.76 -25.90 -10.26
CA ALA A 248 -18.42 -25.40 -10.51
C ALA A 248 -17.87 -24.73 -9.24
N GLY A 249 -16.70 -25.19 -8.78
CA GLY A 249 -15.96 -24.61 -7.64
C GLY A 249 -16.32 -25.19 -6.27
N PRO A 250 -15.47 -24.95 -5.25
CA PRO A 250 -15.80 -25.27 -3.86
C PRO A 250 -17.06 -24.53 -3.43
N ALA A 251 -17.90 -25.16 -2.62
CA ALA A 251 -19.07 -24.50 -2.05
C ALA A 251 -18.58 -23.42 -1.08
N GLY A 252 -18.87 -22.14 -1.37
CA GLY A 252 -18.50 -21.01 -0.50
C GLY A 252 -19.28 -20.93 0.82
N ASP A 253 -19.73 -22.06 1.34
CA ASP A 253 -20.36 -22.22 2.64
C ASP A 253 -19.66 -23.36 3.40
N PRO A 254 -18.76 -23.05 4.36
CA PRO A 254 -18.00 -24.06 5.08
C PRO A 254 -18.87 -24.98 5.94
N TRP A 255 -20.04 -24.52 6.39
CA TRP A 255 -20.99 -25.38 7.12
C TRP A 255 -21.57 -26.44 6.19
N ALA A 256 -22.02 -26.03 5.00
CA ALA A 256 -22.63 -26.94 4.03
C ALA A 256 -21.60 -27.92 3.45
N ALA A 257 -20.37 -27.45 3.21
CA ALA A 257 -19.27 -28.29 2.76
C ALA A 257 -18.88 -29.34 3.81
N THR A 258 -18.78 -28.94 5.09
CA THR A 258 -18.54 -29.88 6.20
C THR A 258 -19.68 -30.89 6.33
N ALA A 259 -20.94 -30.44 6.30
CA ALA A 259 -22.09 -31.32 6.39
C ALA A 259 -22.12 -32.36 5.25
N ALA A 260 -21.78 -31.93 4.03
CA ALA A 260 -21.65 -32.84 2.91
C ALA A 260 -20.55 -33.88 3.11
N ARG A 261 -19.40 -33.49 3.70
CA ARG A 261 -18.32 -34.42 4.03
C ARG A 261 -18.76 -35.45 5.07
N VAL A 262 -19.42 -35.02 6.15
CA VAL A 262 -19.95 -35.91 7.20
C VAL A 262 -20.88 -36.97 6.62
N TRP A 263 -21.82 -36.54 5.77
CA TRP A 263 -22.72 -37.46 5.08
C TRP A 263 -22.02 -38.44 4.14
N ARG A 264 -21.04 -37.98 3.37
CA ARG A 264 -20.25 -38.84 2.47
C ARG A 264 -19.44 -39.90 3.23
N HIS A 265 -19.10 -39.64 4.49
CA HIS A 265 -18.43 -40.61 5.38
C HIS A 265 -19.42 -41.49 6.16
N ARG A 266 -20.73 -41.37 5.88
CA ARG A 266 -21.81 -42.11 6.57
C ARG A 266 -21.80 -41.93 8.09
N ALA A 267 -21.44 -40.74 8.57
CA ALA A 267 -21.31 -40.43 10.01
C ALA A 267 -22.36 -39.42 10.53
N PRO A 268 -23.67 -39.61 10.30
CA PRO A 268 -24.69 -38.61 10.68
C PRO A 268 -24.86 -38.40 12.20
N GLU A 269 -24.32 -39.28 13.03
CA GLU A 269 -24.24 -39.09 14.47
C GLU A 269 -23.47 -37.82 14.86
N LEU A 270 -22.49 -37.40 14.05
CA LEU A 270 -21.68 -36.20 14.31
C LEU A 270 -22.50 -34.90 14.29
N PHE A 271 -23.67 -34.87 13.64
CA PHE A 271 -24.57 -33.71 13.70
C PHE A 271 -25.14 -33.50 15.10
N ARG A 272 -25.40 -34.58 15.85
CA ARG A 272 -25.85 -34.49 17.24
C ARG A 272 -24.72 -34.00 18.13
N ASP A 273 -23.54 -34.58 17.96
CA ASP A 273 -22.36 -34.22 18.75
C ASP A 273 -21.97 -32.74 18.53
N ALA A 274 -22.08 -32.26 17.28
CA ALA A 274 -21.86 -30.84 16.96
C ALA A 274 -22.95 -29.92 17.55
N ALA A 275 -24.20 -30.38 17.69
CA ALA A 275 -25.29 -29.60 18.28
C ALA A 275 -25.17 -29.46 19.80
N GLU A 276 -24.38 -30.31 20.47
CA GLU A 276 -24.07 -30.19 21.90
C GLU A 276 -23.01 -29.10 22.18
N LEU A 277 -22.26 -28.68 21.16
CA LEU A 277 -21.26 -27.63 21.27
C LEU A 277 -21.91 -26.23 21.17
N PRO A 278 -21.38 -25.23 21.89
CA PRO A 278 -21.92 -23.88 21.86
C PRO A 278 -21.70 -23.20 20.49
N GLY A 279 -22.76 -22.63 19.91
CA GLY A 279 -22.68 -21.87 18.67
C GLY A 279 -24.04 -21.35 18.22
N GLU A 280 -23.99 -20.33 17.35
CA GLU A 280 -25.17 -19.88 16.63
C GLU A 280 -25.67 -20.96 15.67
N PRO A 281 -26.95 -20.96 15.28
CA PRO A 281 -27.46 -21.80 14.21
C PRO A 281 -26.57 -21.69 12.96
N PHE A 282 -26.26 -22.85 12.36
CA PHE A 282 -25.41 -22.96 11.17
C PHE A 282 -23.96 -22.47 11.31
N ALA A 283 -23.45 -22.29 12.54
CA ALA A 283 -22.02 -22.07 12.74
C ALA A 283 -21.22 -23.26 12.16
N ALA A 284 -20.29 -22.98 11.25
CA ALA A 284 -19.46 -24.01 10.63
C ALA A 284 -18.48 -24.66 11.61
N GLY A 285 -17.97 -23.87 12.57
CA GLY A 285 -16.94 -24.27 13.53
C GLY A 285 -17.26 -25.54 14.34
N PRO A 286 -18.38 -25.62 15.08
CA PRO A 286 -18.76 -26.81 15.84
C PRO A 286 -18.79 -28.08 15.00
N LEU A 287 -19.36 -28.00 13.80
CA LEU A 287 -19.46 -29.14 12.90
C LEU A 287 -18.10 -29.54 12.34
N ALA A 288 -17.27 -28.56 11.98
CA ALA A 288 -15.93 -28.79 11.45
C ALA A 288 -14.98 -29.39 12.51
N VAL A 289 -15.03 -28.91 13.75
CA VAL A 289 -14.26 -29.50 14.87
C VAL A 289 -14.67 -30.95 15.10
N THR A 290 -15.96 -31.24 15.15
CA THR A 290 -16.46 -32.62 15.36
C THR A 290 -16.09 -33.53 14.19
N ALA A 291 -16.16 -33.06 12.95
CA ALA A 291 -15.75 -33.82 11.77
C ALA A 291 -14.23 -34.10 11.76
N LEU A 292 -13.39 -33.11 12.05
CA LEU A 292 -11.94 -33.28 12.16
C LEU A 292 -11.56 -34.24 13.28
N GLY A 293 -12.20 -34.12 14.45
CA GLY A 293 -11.97 -35.03 15.58
C GLY A 293 -12.38 -36.49 15.31
N ALA A 294 -13.29 -36.71 14.36
CA ALA A 294 -13.66 -38.03 13.84
C ALA A 294 -12.75 -38.53 12.70
N GLY A 295 -11.72 -37.77 12.31
CA GLY A 295 -10.79 -38.13 11.24
C GLY A 295 -11.30 -37.85 9.82
N ILE A 296 -12.33 -37.01 9.67
CA ILE A 296 -12.84 -36.61 8.35
C ILE A 296 -12.00 -35.45 7.81
N ALA A 297 -11.32 -35.68 6.69
CA ALA A 297 -10.54 -34.63 6.03
C ALA A 297 -11.45 -33.53 5.45
N LEU A 298 -11.14 -32.28 5.81
CA LEU A 298 -11.84 -31.07 5.37
C LEU A 298 -10.90 -30.16 4.55
N GLY A 299 -11.47 -29.22 3.79
CA GLY A 299 -10.71 -28.22 3.03
C GLY A 299 -10.24 -27.04 3.90
N SER A 300 -9.48 -26.13 3.29
CA SER A 300 -8.88 -24.99 4.00
C SER A 300 -9.91 -24.07 4.69
N GLU A 301 -11.05 -23.77 4.06
CA GLU A 301 -12.07 -22.89 4.66
C GLU A 301 -12.74 -23.54 5.89
N GLU A 302 -13.01 -24.84 5.84
CA GLU A 302 -13.61 -25.56 6.96
C GLU A 302 -12.61 -25.76 8.11
N ARG A 303 -11.33 -26.01 7.80
CA ARG A 303 -10.24 -26.05 8.81
C ARG A 303 -10.05 -24.69 9.48
N ALA A 304 -10.09 -23.60 8.71
CA ALA A 304 -10.07 -22.24 9.24
C ALA A 304 -11.27 -21.98 10.18
N ALA A 305 -12.48 -22.37 9.76
CA ALA A 305 -13.69 -22.22 10.58
C ALA A 305 -13.62 -23.01 11.91
N ALA A 306 -13.04 -24.22 11.88
CA ALA A 306 -12.81 -25.02 13.08
C ALA A 306 -11.83 -24.33 14.04
N ALA A 307 -10.69 -23.87 13.52
CA ALA A 307 -9.66 -23.18 14.31
C ALA A 307 -10.17 -21.88 14.92
N ASP A 308 -10.88 -21.05 14.15
CA ASP A 308 -11.43 -19.77 14.62
C ASP A 308 -12.49 -19.95 15.70
N TRP A 309 -13.40 -20.92 15.53
CA TRP A 309 -14.40 -21.19 16.54
C TRP A 309 -13.78 -21.66 17.85
N ALA A 310 -12.78 -22.54 17.78
CA ALA A 310 -12.05 -23.05 18.95
C ALA A 310 -11.22 -21.95 19.62
N ALA A 311 -10.62 -21.04 18.85
CA ALA A 311 -9.86 -19.91 19.36
C ALA A 311 -10.72 -18.96 20.21
N VAL A 312 -11.96 -18.71 19.79
CA VAL A 312 -12.92 -17.87 20.53
C VAL A 312 -13.48 -18.58 21.77
N ARG A 313 -13.49 -19.92 21.78
CA ARG A 313 -14.09 -20.75 22.84
C ARG A 313 -13.12 -21.83 23.33
N PRO A 314 -11.97 -21.46 23.91
CA PRO A 314 -10.93 -22.41 24.29
C PRO A 314 -11.38 -23.42 25.36
N TYR A 315 -12.45 -23.12 26.11
CA TYR A 315 -13.03 -24.00 27.13
C TYR A 315 -14.19 -24.86 26.64
N ALA A 316 -14.61 -24.74 25.37
CA ALA A 316 -15.68 -25.56 24.80
C ALA A 316 -15.22 -26.98 24.47
N LEU A 317 -13.92 -27.21 24.37
CA LEU A 317 -13.31 -28.52 24.08
C LEU A 317 -12.56 -29.02 25.32
N ASP A 318 -12.65 -30.32 25.57
CA ASP A 318 -11.77 -30.98 26.53
C ASP A 318 -10.37 -31.19 25.95
N GLU A 319 -9.42 -31.61 26.78
CA GLU A 319 -8.02 -31.83 26.37
C GLU A 319 -7.91 -32.81 25.19
N LYS A 320 -8.74 -33.88 25.19
CA LYS A 320 -8.74 -34.89 24.13
C LYS A 320 -9.21 -34.29 22.80
N ARG A 321 -10.33 -33.58 22.78
CA ARG A 321 -10.87 -32.93 21.57
C ARG A 321 -9.94 -31.84 21.06
N THR A 322 -9.25 -31.14 21.96
CA THR A 322 -8.25 -30.14 21.60
C THR A 322 -7.06 -30.78 20.89
N GLN A 323 -6.50 -31.86 21.43
CA GLN A 323 -5.43 -32.62 20.75
C GLN A 323 -5.89 -33.15 19.38
N GLN A 324 -7.08 -33.74 19.30
CA GLN A 324 -7.63 -34.25 18.03
C GLN A 324 -7.77 -33.16 16.96
N LEU A 325 -8.25 -31.97 17.35
CA LEU A 325 -8.34 -30.83 16.46
C LEU A 325 -6.95 -30.40 15.96
N THR A 326 -5.99 -30.23 16.87
CA THR A 326 -4.63 -29.82 16.50
C THR A 326 -3.94 -30.85 15.61
N ASP A 327 -4.05 -32.13 15.92
CA ASP A 327 -3.53 -33.21 15.09
C ASP A 327 -4.12 -33.14 13.67
N ALA A 328 -5.43 -32.96 13.56
CA ALA A 328 -6.10 -32.86 12.27
C ALA A 328 -5.70 -31.61 11.46
N LEU A 329 -5.48 -30.47 12.13
CA LEU A 329 -5.03 -29.23 11.47
C LEU A 329 -3.56 -29.31 10.99
N THR A 330 -2.73 -30.12 11.66
CA THR A 330 -1.30 -30.26 11.33
C THR A 330 -1.02 -31.27 10.22
N VAL A 331 -2.02 -32.07 9.81
CA VAL A 331 -1.90 -32.98 8.67
C VAL A 331 -1.47 -32.19 7.41
N PRO A 332 -0.37 -32.59 6.72
CA PRO A 332 0.08 -31.92 5.51
C PRO A 332 -1.02 -31.83 4.45
N GLY A 333 -1.22 -30.65 3.89
CA GLY A 333 -2.19 -30.40 2.82
C GLY A 333 -1.64 -29.38 1.82
N GLU A 334 -1.80 -29.66 0.53
CA GLU A 334 -1.34 -28.79 -0.55
C GLU A 334 -2.27 -27.58 -0.79
N ASP A 335 -3.44 -27.55 -0.13
CA ASP A 335 -4.50 -26.54 -0.31
C ASP A 335 -4.51 -25.45 0.76
N ARG A 336 -3.46 -25.34 1.60
CA ARG A 336 -3.45 -24.38 2.70
C ARG A 336 -3.44 -22.94 2.21
N THR A 337 -4.26 -22.13 2.88
CA THR A 337 -4.40 -20.71 2.59
C THR A 337 -3.87 -19.86 3.74
N SER A 338 -3.59 -18.59 3.48
CA SER A 338 -3.21 -17.62 4.52
C SER A 338 -4.30 -17.44 5.57
N ALA A 339 -5.58 -17.53 5.18
CA ALA A 339 -6.72 -17.46 6.08
C ALA A 339 -6.73 -18.61 7.10
N GLU A 340 -6.42 -19.83 6.66
CA GLU A 340 -6.25 -20.99 7.54
C GLU A 340 -5.07 -20.82 8.50
N CYS A 341 -3.92 -20.34 8.01
CA CYS A 341 -2.75 -20.10 8.87
C CYS A 341 -3.04 -19.03 9.93
N ALA A 342 -3.74 -17.95 9.56
CA ALA A 342 -4.15 -16.91 10.50
C ALA A 342 -5.14 -17.44 11.57
N ALA A 343 -6.08 -18.32 11.19
CA ALA A 343 -6.98 -18.97 12.13
C ALA A 343 -6.24 -19.94 13.06
N ALA A 344 -5.30 -20.72 12.53
CA ALA A 344 -4.44 -21.60 13.31
C ALA A 344 -3.55 -20.82 14.30
N LEU A 345 -3.02 -19.65 13.92
CA LEU A 345 -2.29 -18.77 14.83
C LEU A 345 -3.18 -18.23 15.96
N ARG A 346 -4.42 -17.81 15.65
CA ARG A 346 -5.39 -17.40 16.68
C ARG A 346 -5.71 -18.53 17.66
N LEU A 347 -5.87 -19.75 17.14
CA LEU A 347 -6.06 -20.94 17.98
C LEU A 347 -4.83 -21.19 18.86
N LEU A 348 -3.62 -21.17 18.29
CA LEU A 348 -2.37 -21.36 19.04
C LEU A 348 -2.25 -20.35 20.19
N THR A 349 -2.49 -19.06 19.91
CA THR A 349 -2.49 -17.99 20.93
C THR A 349 -3.56 -18.22 21.99
N ALA A 350 -4.73 -18.71 21.62
CA ALA A 350 -5.78 -19.06 22.57
C ALA A 350 -5.44 -20.31 23.41
N LEU A 351 -4.55 -21.18 22.95
CA LEU A 351 -4.08 -22.34 23.71
C LEU A 351 -2.84 -22.05 24.57
N ASP A 352 -2.16 -20.92 24.37
CA ASP A 352 -0.97 -20.55 25.14
C ASP A 352 -1.27 -20.48 26.64
N GLY A 353 -0.45 -21.16 27.44
CA GLY A 353 -0.65 -21.35 28.88
C GLY A 353 -1.87 -22.20 29.29
N ARG A 354 -2.67 -22.72 28.34
CA ARG A 354 -3.88 -23.52 28.60
C ARG A 354 -3.76 -24.98 28.18
N ALA A 355 -3.00 -25.27 27.13
CA ALA A 355 -2.73 -26.62 26.66
C ALA A 355 -1.24 -26.98 26.87
N PRO A 356 -0.91 -28.28 27.07
CA PRO A 356 0.48 -28.71 27.13
C PRO A 356 1.19 -28.53 25.78
N ALA A 357 2.51 -28.37 25.81
CA ALA A 357 3.30 -28.17 24.60
C ALA A 357 3.23 -29.33 23.59
N SER A 358 2.86 -30.54 24.04
CA SER A 358 2.59 -31.67 23.13
C SER A 358 1.41 -31.42 22.18
N VAL A 359 0.46 -30.55 22.57
CA VAL A 359 -0.66 -30.10 21.73
C VAL A 359 -0.22 -28.90 20.89
N THR A 360 0.43 -27.90 21.47
CA THR A 360 0.69 -26.62 20.79
C THR A 360 1.89 -26.65 19.84
N ALA A 361 2.93 -27.45 20.13
CA ALA A 361 4.17 -27.46 19.36
C ALA A 361 4.00 -27.92 17.90
N PRO A 362 3.20 -28.97 17.58
CA PRO A 362 2.91 -29.33 16.19
C PRO A 362 2.24 -28.21 15.40
N LEU A 363 1.30 -27.48 16.01
CA LEU A 363 0.62 -26.35 15.37
C LEU A 363 1.59 -25.17 15.18
N ALA A 364 2.43 -24.89 16.15
CA ALA A 364 3.47 -23.86 16.03
C ALA A 364 4.49 -24.21 14.94
N ALA A 365 4.91 -25.48 14.85
CA ALA A 365 5.80 -25.95 13.79
C ALA A 365 5.18 -25.82 12.40
N LEU A 366 3.86 -26.06 12.29
CA LEU A 366 3.10 -25.81 11.07
C LEU A 366 3.27 -24.37 10.58
N LEU A 367 2.99 -23.41 11.47
CA LEU A 367 3.01 -21.99 11.16
C LEU A 367 4.41 -21.50 10.80
N VAL A 368 5.45 -22.03 11.44
CA VAL A 368 6.85 -21.75 11.05
C VAL A 368 7.15 -22.29 9.65
N THR A 369 6.75 -23.52 9.34
CA THR A 369 6.95 -24.11 8.01
C THR A 369 6.24 -23.31 6.92
N GLU A 370 4.98 -22.93 7.14
CA GLU A 370 4.22 -22.11 6.18
C GLU A 370 4.80 -20.69 6.07
N ALA A 371 5.26 -20.09 7.18
CA ALA A 371 5.91 -18.79 7.13
C ALA A 371 7.21 -18.84 6.34
N VAL A 372 8.02 -19.90 6.46
CA VAL A 372 9.26 -20.06 5.68
C VAL A 372 8.97 -20.39 4.22
N ARG A 373 8.09 -21.35 3.92
CA ARG A 373 7.88 -21.85 2.54
C ARG A 373 6.83 -21.06 1.73
N GLY A 374 5.78 -20.58 2.38
CA GLY A 374 4.63 -19.93 1.72
C GLY A 374 4.87 -18.48 1.31
N GLY A 375 5.91 -17.82 1.86
CA GLY A 375 6.28 -16.45 1.48
C GLY A 375 5.30 -15.36 1.94
N ASP A 376 4.25 -15.72 2.68
CA ASP A 376 3.31 -14.75 3.25
C ASP A 376 3.95 -13.98 4.40
N VAL A 377 4.34 -12.73 4.13
CA VAL A 377 4.97 -11.83 5.10
C VAL A 377 4.03 -11.34 6.20
N THR A 378 2.70 -11.56 6.06
CA THR A 378 1.70 -11.19 7.08
C THR A 378 1.55 -12.25 8.16
N LEU A 379 2.05 -13.46 7.92
CA LEU A 379 2.03 -14.53 8.91
C LEU A 379 3.07 -14.27 10.00
N GLU A 380 2.59 -13.91 11.19
CA GLU A 380 3.46 -13.71 12.34
C GLU A 380 4.03 -15.04 12.87
N PRO A 381 5.31 -15.06 13.26
CA PRO A 381 5.90 -16.24 13.87
C PRO A 381 5.25 -16.50 15.24
N PRO A 382 5.04 -17.78 15.61
CA PRO A 382 4.48 -18.12 16.90
C PRO A 382 5.41 -17.71 18.05
N ALA A 383 4.82 -17.43 19.23
CA ALA A 383 5.58 -17.10 20.43
C ALA A 383 6.46 -18.28 20.88
N ARG A 384 7.64 -17.98 21.44
CA ARG A 384 8.59 -18.99 21.93
C ARG A 384 8.00 -19.89 23.03
N SER A 385 7.01 -19.40 23.80
CA SER A 385 6.26 -20.19 24.78
C SER A 385 5.59 -21.42 24.16
N SER A 386 5.19 -21.35 22.89
CA SER A 386 4.56 -22.44 22.15
C SER A 386 5.45 -23.69 22.00
N PHE A 387 6.76 -23.51 22.15
CA PHE A 387 7.78 -24.57 22.08
C PHE A 387 8.40 -24.90 23.45
N ALA A 388 7.74 -24.57 24.55
CA ALA A 388 8.27 -24.89 25.89
C ALA A 388 8.30 -26.40 26.18
N GLY A 389 9.34 -26.87 26.88
CA GLY A 389 9.47 -28.28 27.30
C GLY A 389 9.89 -29.25 26.19
N ALA A 390 10.03 -30.53 26.55
CA ALA A 390 10.68 -31.54 25.70
C ALA A 390 10.02 -31.74 24.32
N ALA A 391 8.68 -31.69 24.26
CA ALA A 391 7.96 -31.82 22.98
C ALA A 391 8.22 -30.63 22.05
N GLY A 392 8.28 -29.42 22.61
CA GLY A 392 8.60 -28.21 21.86
C GLY A 392 10.06 -28.16 21.39
N GLU A 393 11.00 -28.56 22.25
CA GLU A 393 12.43 -28.70 21.90
C GLU A 393 12.63 -29.70 20.74
N HIS A 394 11.91 -30.82 20.76
CA HIS A 394 11.93 -31.78 19.65
C HIS A 394 11.40 -31.18 18.35
N ALA A 395 10.27 -30.45 18.40
CA ALA A 395 9.71 -29.78 17.24
C ALA A 395 10.66 -28.72 16.65
N VAL A 396 11.32 -27.92 17.50
CA VAL A 396 12.35 -26.96 17.06
C VAL A 396 13.53 -27.69 16.41
N GLY A 397 13.99 -28.79 16.98
CA GLY A 397 15.07 -29.59 16.39
C GLY A 397 14.73 -30.10 14.98
N THR A 398 13.51 -30.56 14.77
CA THR A 398 13.01 -30.96 13.44
C THR A 398 12.96 -29.78 12.47
N LEU A 399 12.42 -28.62 12.90
CA LEU A 399 12.36 -27.42 12.06
C LEU A 399 13.76 -26.92 11.67
N VAL A 400 14.72 -26.95 12.59
CA VAL A 400 16.11 -26.57 12.31
C VAL A 400 16.71 -27.50 11.25
N ALA A 401 16.49 -28.81 11.37
CA ALA A 401 16.99 -29.79 10.41
C ALA A 401 16.35 -29.65 9.03
N GLU A 402 15.06 -29.29 8.95
CA GLU A 402 14.32 -29.20 7.69
C GLU A 402 14.41 -27.83 7.00
N LEU A 403 14.51 -26.74 7.76
CA LEU A 403 14.38 -25.37 7.23
C LEU A 403 15.62 -24.51 7.49
N GLY A 404 16.55 -24.93 8.34
CA GLY A 404 17.65 -24.08 8.82
C GLY A 404 18.58 -23.61 7.69
N GLU A 405 19.01 -24.53 6.82
CA GLU A 405 19.89 -24.19 5.69
C GLU A 405 19.19 -23.29 4.67
N ASP A 406 17.95 -23.62 4.28
CA ASP A 406 17.17 -22.84 3.32
C ASP A 406 16.91 -21.40 3.84
N LEU A 407 16.59 -21.26 5.12
CA LEU A 407 16.36 -19.96 5.76
C LEU A 407 17.64 -19.10 5.73
N LEU A 408 18.78 -19.68 6.13
CA LEU A 408 20.07 -18.97 6.13
C LEU A 408 20.52 -18.64 4.70
N ALA A 409 20.26 -19.51 3.73
CA ALA A 409 20.54 -19.27 2.33
C ALA A 409 19.69 -18.10 1.77
N GLU A 410 18.38 -18.04 2.08
CA GLU A 410 17.50 -16.95 1.67
C GLU A 410 17.94 -15.61 2.29
N LEU A 411 18.25 -15.61 3.60
CA LEU A 411 18.81 -14.43 4.27
C LEU A 411 20.10 -13.97 3.60
N THR A 412 20.98 -14.90 3.22
CA THR A 412 22.28 -14.61 2.60
C THR A 412 22.15 -14.06 1.18
N ALA A 413 21.28 -14.65 0.36
CA ALA A 413 21.03 -14.22 -1.02
C ALA A 413 20.29 -12.87 -1.08
N GLY A 414 19.47 -12.57 -0.07
CA GLY A 414 18.58 -11.41 -0.05
C GLY A 414 17.16 -11.85 -0.38
N ALA A 415 16.25 -11.68 0.58
CA ALA A 415 14.92 -12.23 0.48
C ALA A 415 14.04 -11.51 -0.56
N THR A 416 13.28 -12.27 -1.34
CA THR A 416 12.49 -11.79 -2.50
C THR A 416 11.24 -10.98 -2.14
N GLY A 417 11.00 -10.73 -0.86
CA GLY A 417 9.92 -9.89 -0.33
C GLY A 417 10.41 -8.62 0.40
N GLY A 418 11.66 -8.21 0.18
CA GLY A 418 12.20 -6.95 0.69
C GLY A 418 12.35 -6.90 2.22
N VAL A 419 12.04 -5.74 2.81
CA VAL A 419 12.20 -5.45 4.24
C VAL A 419 11.33 -6.38 5.10
N ALA A 420 10.03 -6.48 4.81
CA ALA A 420 9.09 -7.28 5.60
C ALA A 420 9.49 -8.76 5.67
N ARG A 421 9.89 -9.34 4.52
CA ARG A 421 10.37 -10.72 4.46
C ARG A 421 11.66 -10.92 5.25
N THR A 422 12.62 -10.01 5.11
CA THR A 422 13.89 -10.07 5.86
C THR A 422 13.63 -10.03 7.38
N VAL A 423 12.72 -9.16 7.83
CA VAL A 423 12.32 -9.06 9.24
C VAL A 423 11.68 -10.36 9.73
N GLN A 424 10.74 -10.93 8.97
CA GLN A 424 10.09 -12.21 9.30
C GLN A 424 11.11 -13.34 9.46
N LEU A 425 12.04 -13.50 8.52
CA LEU A 425 13.07 -14.54 8.57
C LEU A 425 14.04 -14.35 9.74
N LEU A 426 14.41 -13.12 10.10
CA LEU A 426 15.25 -12.85 11.27
C LEU A 426 14.54 -13.21 12.58
N ARG A 427 13.22 -13.00 12.68
CA ARG A 427 12.42 -13.43 13.84
C ARG A 427 12.32 -14.95 13.92
N ILE A 428 12.09 -15.63 12.80
CA ILE A 428 12.05 -17.11 12.74
C ILE A 428 13.42 -17.71 13.08
N ALA A 429 14.52 -17.17 12.54
CA ALA A 429 15.86 -17.64 12.85
C ALA A 429 16.18 -17.54 14.36
N ARG A 430 15.72 -16.46 15.01
CA ARG A 430 15.85 -16.29 16.46
C ARG A 430 14.98 -17.26 17.26
N LEU A 431 13.75 -17.50 16.80
CA LEU A 431 12.84 -18.48 17.39
C LEU A 431 13.45 -19.89 17.37
N LEU A 432 14.06 -20.27 16.24
CA LEU A 432 14.72 -21.56 16.03
C LEU A 432 16.12 -21.66 16.66
N GLY A 433 16.67 -20.54 17.15
CA GLY A 433 18.00 -20.51 17.76
C GLY A 433 19.14 -20.77 16.77
N LEU A 434 18.96 -20.42 15.49
CA LEU A 434 19.99 -20.55 14.46
C LEU A 434 21.16 -19.60 14.76
N ASP A 435 22.39 -20.07 14.52
CA ASP A 435 23.56 -19.19 14.53
C ASP A 435 23.55 -18.32 13.25
N ARG A 436 23.63 -17.01 13.45
CA ARG A 436 23.55 -16.01 12.39
C ARG A 436 24.81 -15.14 12.33
N THR A 437 25.84 -15.47 13.09
CA THR A 437 27.03 -14.63 13.28
C THR A 437 27.66 -14.22 11.95
N ASP A 438 27.77 -15.18 11.01
CA ASP A 438 28.39 -14.93 9.70
C ASP A 438 27.45 -14.25 8.69
N VAL A 439 26.13 -14.46 8.82
CA VAL A 439 25.12 -13.98 7.85
C VAL A 439 24.64 -12.56 8.19
N LEU A 440 24.57 -12.22 9.49
CA LEU A 440 23.96 -11.00 10.00
C LEU A 440 24.59 -9.72 9.41
N PRO A 441 25.92 -9.55 9.31
CA PRO A 441 26.51 -8.33 8.75
C PRO A 441 26.08 -8.05 7.31
N GLY A 442 25.99 -9.10 6.48
CA GLY A 442 25.53 -8.98 5.08
C GLY A 442 24.04 -8.66 4.98
N VAL A 443 23.22 -9.30 5.82
CA VAL A 443 21.78 -9.03 5.90
C VAL A 443 21.51 -7.59 6.34
N VAL A 444 22.19 -7.15 7.39
CA VAL A 444 22.03 -5.80 7.94
C VAL A 444 22.43 -4.73 6.94
N ARG A 445 23.54 -4.90 6.21
CA ARG A 445 23.94 -3.98 5.14
C ARG A 445 22.86 -3.82 4.08
N ARG A 446 22.27 -4.93 3.62
CA ARG A 446 21.19 -4.90 2.64
C ARG A 446 19.92 -4.27 3.21
N LEU A 447 19.56 -4.62 4.44
CA LEU A 447 18.39 -4.07 5.13
C LEU A 447 18.53 -2.55 5.32
N ALA A 448 19.68 -2.07 5.78
CA ALA A 448 19.98 -0.64 5.92
C ALA A 448 19.87 0.09 4.57
N GLY A 449 20.48 -0.47 3.52
CA GLY A 449 20.38 0.09 2.16
C GLY A 449 18.94 0.13 1.63
N ALA A 450 18.16 -0.94 1.86
CA ALA A 450 16.76 -0.99 1.46
C ALA A 450 15.90 0.04 2.21
N LEU A 451 16.12 0.22 3.51
CA LEU A 451 15.42 1.22 4.33
C LEU A 451 15.73 2.66 3.91
N LEU A 452 16.97 2.95 3.51
CA LEU A 452 17.34 4.28 3.00
C LEU A 452 16.76 4.54 1.60
N ALA A 453 16.74 3.52 0.73
CA ALA A 453 16.19 3.63 -0.62
C ALA A 453 14.66 3.76 -0.63
N ASP A 454 13.96 3.01 0.24
CA ASP A 454 12.51 3.06 0.40
C ASP A 454 12.12 3.11 1.90
N PRO A 455 12.02 4.32 2.48
CA PRO A 455 11.58 4.51 3.86
C PRO A 455 10.19 3.94 4.18
N GLU A 456 9.28 3.86 3.20
CA GLU A 456 7.91 3.38 3.43
C GLU A 456 7.90 1.86 3.64
N ALA A 457 8.81 1.11 3.00
CA ALA A 457 9.00 -0.31 3.26
C ALA A 457 9.43 -0.59 4.73
N GLY A 458 10.04 0.39 5.40
CA GLY A 458 10.42 0.34 6.80
C GLY A 458 9.27 0.58 7.78
N ALA A 459 8.12 1.07 7.33
CA ALA A 459 6.94 1.31 8.17
C ALA A 459 6.16 0.03 8.51
N CYS A 460 6.77 -1.15 8.36
CA CYS A 460 6.13 -2.42 8.70
C CYS A 460 6.08 -2.61 10.23
N PRO A 461 4.93 -3.02 10.80
CA PRO A 461 4.77 -3.17 12.26
C PRO A 461 5.79 -4.13 12.90
N ALA A 462 6.23 -5.14 12.17
CA ALA A 462 7.15 -6.16 12.67
C ALA A 462 8.60 -5.68 12.86
N LEU A 463 9.00 -4.54 12.25
CA LEU A 463 10.37 -4.04 12.37
C LEU A 463 10.65 -3.50 13.79
N PRO A 464 9.82 -2.62 14.39
CA PRO A 464 9.95 -2.24 15.79
C PRO A 464 10.02 -3.45 16.74
N ASP A 465 9.15 -4.44 16.56
CA ASP A 465 9.13 -5.65 17.38
C ASP A 465 10.44 -6.43 17.27
N LEU A 466 10.98 -6.61 16.04
CA LEU A 466 12.29 -7.21 15.83
C LEU A 466 13.40 -6.45 16.57
N LEU A 467 13.40 -5.11 16.51
CA LEU A 467 14.43 -4.29 17.14
C LEU A 467 14.32 -4.26 18.68
N ASP A 468 13.14 -4.52 19.22
CA ASP A 468 12.95 -4.70 20.66
C ASP A 468 13.37 -6.11 21.11
N GLU A 469 12.96 -7.14 20.37
CA GLU A 469 13.26 -8.55 20.63
C GLU A 469 14.75 -8.91 20.46
N GLN A 470 15.45 -8.26 19.54
CA GLN A 470 16.79 -8.66 19.08
C GLN A 470 17.82 -7.53 19.16
N PHE A 471 18.47 -7.43 20.32
CA PHE A 471 19.49 -6.42 20.61
C PHE A 471 20.67 -6.41 19.61
N ASP A 472 21.11 -7.59 19.17
CA ASP A 472 22.20 -7.77 18.21
C ASP A 472 21.85 -7.18 16.84
N VAL A 473 20.66 -7.50 16.33
CA VAL A 473 20.14 -6.96 15.07
C VAL A 473 19.97 -5.44 15.17
N ARG A 474 19.40 -4.93 16.27
CA ARG A 474 19.24 -3.49 16.49
C ARG A 474 20.58 -2.76 16.46
N THR A 475 21.55 -3.24 17.23
CA THR A 475 22.87 -2.59 17.34
C THR A 475 23.60 -2.58 15.99
N ALA A 476 23.54 -3.71 15.26
CA ALA A 476 24.14 -3.83 13.95
C ALA A 476 23.43 -2.91 12.93
N LEU A 477 22.10 -2.89 12.90
CA LEU A 477 21.31 -2.07 11.97
C LEU A 477 21.55 -0.58 12.19
N LEU A 478 21.50 -0.12 13.44
CA LEU A 478 21.75 1.28 13.77
C LEU A 478 23.19 1.68 13.42
N GLY A 479 24.17 0.82 13.72
CA GLY A 479 25.57 1.08 13.35
C GLY A 479 25.78 1.17 11.85
N GLU A 480 25.12 0.30 11.07
CA GLU A 480 25.24 0.31 9.61
C GLU A 480 24.50 1.49 8.97
N LEU A 481 23.31 1.85 9.46
CA LEU A 481 22.61 3.06 9.04
C LEU A 481 23.44 4.32 9.34
N ASP A 482 24.04 4.42 10.53
CA ASP A 482 24.91 5.54 10.89
C ASP A 482 26.15 5.62 10.00
N ARG A 483 26.74 4.46 9.65
CA ARG A 483 27.86 4.38 8.70
C ARG A 483 27.51 4.85 7.29
N LEU A 484 26.28 4.61 6.82
CA LEU A 484 25.81 5.01 5.48
C LEU A 484 25.32 6.46 5.42
N THR A 485 24.92 7.02 6.56
CA THR A 485 24.30 8.35 6.65
C THR A 485 25.16 9.50 6.08
N PRO A 486 26.51 9.54 6.21
CA PRO A 486 27.32 10.59 5.61
C PRO A 486 27.19 10.69 4.08
N ASP A 487 26.86 9.60 3.40
CA ASP A 487 26.68 9.55 1.95
C ASP A 487 25.26 9.94 1.51
N ASP A 488 24.24 9.67 2.35
CA ASP A 488 22.83 10.05 2.11
C ASP A 488 22.13 10.56 3.39
N PRO A 489 22.47 11.78 3.86
CA PRO A 489 21.91 12.34 5.08
C PRO A 489 20.41 12.65 4.96
N ALA A 490 19.96 13.04 3.77
CA ALA A 490 18.55 13.36 3.49
C ALA A 490 17.68 12.09 3.48
N GLY A 491 18.18 10.98 2.93
CA GLY A 491 17.54 9.67 3.03
C GLY A 491 17.36 9.22 4.49
N ALA A 492 18.40 9.35 5.31
CA ALA A 492 18.34 9.03 6.73
C ALA A 492 17.36 9.93 7.52
N GLU A 493 17.33 11.24 7.25
CA GLU A 493 16.34 12.17 7.83
C GLU A 493 14.89 11.77 7.48
N ARG A 494 14.64 11.41 6.21
CA ARG A 494 13.33 10.91 5.76
C ARG A 494 12.95 9.60 6.43
N LEU A 495 13.88 8.65 6.53
CA LEU A 495 13.67 7.37 7.21
C LEU A 495 13.26 7.59 8.67
N LEU A 496 14.01 8.41 9.42
CA LEU A 496 13.71 8.68 10.83
C LEU A 496 12.41 9.45 11.05
N SER A 497 11.93 10.17 10.04
CA SER A 497 10.62 10.84 10.08
C SER A 497 9.44 9.87 9.88
N ARG A 498 9.70 8.66 9.34
CA ARG A 498 8.70 7.62 9.05
C ARG A 498 8.75 6.45 10.03
N VAL A 499 9.96 6.06 10.43
CA VAL A 499 10.22 4.86 11.21
C VAL A 499 10.81 5.26 12.56
N ALA A 500 10.12 4.88 13.63
CA ALA A 500 10.59 5.13 15.00
C ALA A 500 11.71 4.15 15.36
N LEU A 501 12.96 4.52 15.09
CA LEU A 501 14.13 3.73 15.48
C LEU A 501 14.54 4.02 16.94
N PRO A 502 14.65 2.99 17.81
CA PRO A 502 14.96 3.18 19.22
C PRO A 502 16.45 3.46 19.47
N PHE A 503 16.80 4.69 19.86
CA PHE A 503 18.14 5.06 20.30
C PHE A 503 18.33 4.77 21.80
N THR A 504 19.19 3.82 22.17
CA THR A 504 19.43 3.47 23.59
C THR A 504 20.49 4.32 24.29
N GLY A 505 21.01 5.37 23.64
CA GLY A 505 22.01 6.30 24.20
C GLY A 505 23.42 5.72 24.39
N THR A 506 23.56 4.40 24.50
CA THR A 506 24.82 3.67 24.74
C THR A 506 25.75 3.59 23.53
N GLN A 507 25.21 3.61 22.32
CA GLN A 507 25.97 3.56 21.08
C GLN A 507 26.28 4.97 20.57
N ALA A 508 27.51 5.19 20.11
CA ALA A 508 27.89 6.39 19.37
C ALA A 508 27.27 6.31 17.96
N LEU A 509 26.21 7.09 17.74
CA LEU A 509 25.46 7.19 16.48
C LEU A 509 25.39 8.67 16.07
N PRO A 510 26.54 9.33 15.84
CA PRO A 510 26.61 10.76 15.59
C PRO A 510 25.71 11.18 14.43
N HIS A 511 25.75 10.49 13.29
CA HIS A 511 25.08 10.89 12.07
C HIS A 511 23.55 10.72 12.18
N LEU A 512 23.09 9.61 12.74
CA LEU A 512 21.65 9.40 12.96
C LEU A 512 21.07 10.39 13.97
N ARG A 513 21.81 10.76 15.01
CA ARG A 513 21.38 11.80 15.96
C ARG A 513 21.24 13.17 15.29
N MET A 514 22.13 13.49 14.36
CA MET A 514 22.02 14.70 13.55
C MET A 514 20.76 14.69 12.68
N CYS A 515 20.51 13.58 11.98
CA CYS A 515 19.30 13.41 11.15
C CYS A 515 18.02 13.46 12.00
N ALA A 516 18.00 12.89 13.21
CA ALA A 516 16.87 12.98 14.13
C ALA A 516 16.60 14.42 14.61
N ALA A 517 17.66 15.23 14.79
CA ALA A 517 17.55 16.61 15.26
C ALA A 517 17.21 17.62 14.14
N ALA A 518 17.52 17.30 12.89
CA ALA A 518 17.43 18.22 11.75
C ALA A 518 16.02 18.78 11.49
N PRO A 519 14.93 17.98 11.48
CA PRO A 519 13.58 18.51 11.25
C PRO A 519 13.18 19.57 12.27
N GLY A 520 13.45 19.31 13.55
CA GLY A 520 13.17 20.24 14.64
C GLY A 520 14.08 21.49 14.62
N ALA A 521 15.28 21.40 14.04
CA ALA A 521 16.15 22.55 13.82
C ALA A 521 15.64 23.45 12.69
N LYS A 522 15.26 22.84 11.56
CA LYS A 522 14.70 23.55 10.38
C LYS A 522 13.36 24.23 10.69
N ALA A 523 12.49 23.57 11.45
CA ALA A 523 11.17 24.09 11.80
C ALA A 523 11.21 25.36 12.67
N ARG A 524 12.31 25.63 13.38
CA ARG A 524 12.46 26.82 14.23
C ARG A 524 12.69 28.12 13.43
N GLY A 525 12.77 28.06 12.10
CA GLY A 525 12.96 29.24 11.24
C GLY A 525 14.30 29.95 11.45
N ALA A 526 15.29 29.25 12.00
CA ALA A 526 16.63 29.77 12.18
C ALA A 526 17.37 29.83 10.84
N ASP A 527 18.35 30.73 10.70
CA ASP A 527 19.23 30.74 9.54
C ASP A 527 19.97 29.40 9.37
N ARG A 528 20.46 29.13 8.15
CA ARG A 528 21.08 27.84 7.80
C ARG A 528 22.31 27.53 8.67
N VAL A 529 23.08 28.54 9.10
CA VAL A 529 24.25 28.37 9.97
C VAL A 529 23.83 27.97 11.39
N ALA A 530 22.74 28.54 11.91
CA ALA A 530 22.16 28.14 13.19
C ALA A 530 21.58 26.71 13.16
N VAL A 531 21.03 26.28 12.02
CA VAL A 531 20.62 24.89 11.81
C VAL A 531 21.84 23.96 11.83
N LEU A 532 22.92 24.31 11.10
CA LEU A 532 24.20 23.58 11.12
C LEU A 532 24.71 23.39 12.56
N HIS A 533 24.78 24.47 13.34
CA HIS A 533 25.23 24.42 14.74
C HIS A 533 24.37 23.50 15.61
N THR A 534 23.05 23.52 15.38
CA THR A 534 22.12 22.67 16.10
C THR A 534 22.35 21.20 15.78
N VAL A 535 22.52 20.83 14.51
CA VAL A 535 22.74 19.42 14.12
C VAL A 535 24.13 18.95 14.55
N LEU A 536 25.17 19.76 14.39
CA LEU A 536 26.52 19.41 14.87
C LEU A 536 26.56 19.15 16.37
N ARG A 537 25.83 19.96 17.16
CA ARG A 537 25.69 19.71 18.60
C ARG A 537 24.99 18.38 18.90
N ALA A 538 24.00 17.99 18.10
CA ALA A 538 23.28 16.73 18.27
C ALA A 538 24.16 15.50 18.00
N ALA A 539 25.19 15.62 17.15
CA ALA A 539 26.16 14.54 16.93
C ALA A 539 26.85 14.10 18.22
N GLY A 540 27.04 15.03 19.18
CA GLY A 540 27.78 14.80 20.41
C GLY A 540 29.28 14.57 20.21
N MET A 541 29.78 14.80 18.99
CA MET A 541 31.19 14.71 18.61
C MET A 541 31.61 15.96 17.86
N SER A 542 32.86 16.36 18.04
CA SER A 542 33.43 17.49 17.32
C SER A 542 33.80 17.10 15.89
N PRO A 543 33.61 17.99 14.88
CA PRO A 543 34.14 17.82 13.53
C PRO A 543 35.66 17.60 13.46
N PHE A 544 36.39 17.95 14.52
CA PHE A 544 37.83 17.68 14.59
C PHE A 544 38.14 16.21 14.93
N THR A 545 37.26 15.55 15.68
CA THR A 545 37.41 14.15 16.09
C THR A 545 36.79 13.21 15.07
N GLU A 546 35.61 13.56 14.54
CA GLU A 546 34.92 12.80 13.50
C GLU A 546 34.56 13.75 12.34
N PRO A 547 35.46 13.94 11.35
CA PRO A 547 35.22 14.88 10.26
C PRO A 547 33.98 14.59 9.42
N LEU A 548 33.52 13.34 9.32
CA LEU A 548 32.34 13.01 8.52
C LEU A 548 31.06 13.64 9.07
N VAL A 549 31.01 14.04 10.35
CA VAL A 549 29.84 14.79 10.88
C VAL A 549 29.68 16.11 10.12
N LEU A 550 30.76 16.73 9.64
CA LEU A 550 30.67 17.94 8.83
C LEU A 550 30.00 17.67 7.49
N ARG A 551 30.29 16.51 6.87
CA ARG A 551 29.64 16.09 5.62
C ARG A 551 28.13 15.89 5.82
N THR A 552 27.76 15.18 6.89
CA THR A 552 26.35 14.99 7.26
C THR A 552 25.66 16.32 7.53
N ALA A 553 26.29 17.23 8.29
CA ALA A 553 25.71 18.53 8.61
C ALA A 553 25.46 19.37 7.35
N VAL A 554 26.46 19.46 6.46
CA VAL A 554 26.34 20.21 5.20
C VAL A 554 25.24 19.60 4.32
N GLY A 555 25.18 18.28 4.20
CA GLY A 555 24.13 17.60 3.42
C GLY A 555 22.72 17.77 4.01
N LEU A 556 22.57 17.84 5.34
CA LEU A 556 21.27 18.09 5.98
C LEU A 556 20.77 19.53 5.79
N VAL A 557 21.68 20.51 5.78
CA VAL A 557 21.34 21.94 5.76
C VAL A 557 21.16 22.46 4.34
N TRP A 558 22.09 22.15 3.44
CA TRP A 558 22.06 22.65 2.05
C TRP A 558 21.61 21.60 1.04
N GLY A 559 21.66 20.30 1.36
CA GLY A 559 21.24 19.25 0.42
C GLY A 559 22.04 19.32 -0.89
N GLU A 560 21.33 19.57 -2.00
CA GLU A 560 21.96 19.81 -3.31
C GLU A 560 22.32 21.27 -3.56
N ASP A 561 21.79 22.21 -2.78
CA ASP A 561 22.10 23.63 -2.91
C ASP A 561 23.54 23.93 -2.48
N THR A 562 24.09 25.02 -3.00
CA THR A 562 25.42 25.52 -2.62
C THR A 562 25.27 26.56 -1.51
N PRO A 563 26.14 26.55 -0.47
CA PRO A 563 26.17 27.65 0.49
C PRO A 563 26.49 28.97 -0.20
N THR A 564 26.03 30.08 0.37
CA THR A 564 26.47 31.42 -0.04
C THR A 564 27.93 31.65 0.36
N ALA A 565 28.59 32.66 -0.23
CA ALA A 565 29.99 32.94 0.11
C ALA A 565 30.17 33.32 1.59
N SER A 566 29.24 34.10 2.14
CA SER A 566 29.20 34.46 3.57
C SER A 566 29.05 33.23 4.49
N GLU A 567 28.15 32.31 4.14
CA GLU A 567 27.99 31.03 4.85
C GLU A 567 29.24 30.15 4.71
N GLY A 568 29.89 30.14 3.54
CA GLY A 568 31.15 29.44 3.29
C GLY A 568 32.30 29.97 4.15
N LEU A 569 32.40 31.30 4.32
CA LEU A 569 33.35 31.93 5.23
C LEU A 569 33.09 31.52 6.68
N ALA A 570 31.84 31.57 7.13
CA ALA A 570 31.47 31.14 8.47
C ALA A 570 31.84 29.67 8.73
N LEU A 571 31.53 28.77 7.78
CA LEU A 571 31.89 27.36 7.83
C LEU A 571 33.39 27.13 8.00
N LEU A 572 34.21 27.82 7.19
CA LEU A 572 35.65 27.66 7.19
C LEU A 572 36.31 28.33 8.40
N ALA A 573 35.74 29.41 8.94
CA ALA A 573 36.23 30.09 10.13
C ALA A 573 36.01 29.28 11.42
N GLU A 574 34.92 28.52 11.50
CA GLU A 574 34.53 27.75 12.67
C GLU A 574 35.09 26.31 12.68
N THR A 575 35.67 25.87 11.56
CA THR A 575 36.24 24.53 11.39
C THR A 575 37.66 24.60 10.82
N THR A 576 38.30 23.46 10.58
CA THR A 576 39.64 23.40 9.99
C THR A 576 39.57 22.95 8.53
N SER A 577 40.51 23.43 7.72
CA SER A 577 40.67 22.95 6.34
C SER A 577 40.84 21.43 6.28
N ASP A 578 41.51 20.82 7.26
CA ASP A 578 41.65 19.35 7.35
C ASP A 578 40.31 18.63 7.52
N ALA A 579 39.42 19.14 8.39
CA ALA A 579 38.09 18.57 8.56
C ALA A 579 37.29 18.63 7.24
N HIS A 580 37.35 19.77 6.54
CA HIS A 580 36.72 19.93 5.22
C HIS A 580 37.30 19.01 4.14
N ARG A 581 38.61 18.71 4.19
CA ARG A 581 39.25 17.76 3.27
C ARG A 581 38.76 16.35 3.52
N THR A 582 38.83 15.87 4.75
CA THR A 582 38.37 14.52 5.11
C THR A 582 36.87 14.34 4.89
N ALA A 583 36.07 15.37 5.18
CA ALA A 583 34.63 15.37 4.94
C ALA A 583 34.24 15.52 3.46
N GLY A 584 35.18 15.90 2.58
CA GLY A 584 34.92 16.20 1.17
C GLY A 584 34.06 17.44 0.92
N THR A 585 33.81 18.27 1.94
CA THR A 585 32.94 19.45 1.85
C THR A 585 33.63 20.69 1.28
N TRP A 586 34.96 20.66 1.10
CA TRP A 586 35.73 21.76 0.49
C TRP A 586 35.24 22.13 -0.93
N ARG A 587 34.71 21.17 -1.70
CA ARG A 587 34.14 21.44 -3.04
C ARG A 587 32.96 22.40 -2.97
N ARG A 588 32.11 22.26 -1.95
CA ARG A 588 30.98 23.17 -1.73
C ARG A 588 31.45 24.60 -1.41
N LEU A 589 32.62 24.76 -0.78
CA LEU A 589 33.24 26.08 -0.53
C LEU A 589 33.80 26.69 -1.82
N VAL A 590 34.40 25.87 -2.69
CA VAL A 590 34.83 26.31 -4.03
C VAL A 590 33.63 26.76 -4.85
N ASP A 591 32.58 25.93 -4.91
CA ASP A 591 31.36 26.24 -5.65
C ASP A 591 30.70 27.52 -5.12
N ALA A 592 30.69 27.73 -3.80
CA ALA A 592 30.18 28.95 -3.17
C ALA A 592 30.96 30.21 -3.59
N ALA A 593 32.29 30.12 -3.65
CA ALA A 593 33.13 31.24 -4.08
C ALA A 593 32.91 31.57 -5.56
N LEU A 594 32.82 30.56 -6.43
CA LEU A 594 32.65 30.74 -7.87
C LEU A 594 31.24 31.19 -8.27
N ALA A 595 30.22 30.75 -7.52
CA ALA A 595 28.83 31.13 -7.74
C ALA A 595 28.46 32.49 -7.12
N ALA A 596 29.36 33.13 -6.37
CA ALA A 596 29.11 34.41 -5.73
C ALA A 596 28.71 35.50 -6.76
N PRO A 597 27.60 36.22 -6.56
CA PRO A 597 27.20 37.34 -7.41
C PRO A 597 28.31 38.41 -7.50
N ALA A 598 28.41 39.12 -8.62
CA ALA A 598 29.49 40.09 -8.89
C ALA A 598 29.57 41.28 -7.90
N ASP A 599 28.50 41.53 -7.14
CA ASP A 599 28.40 42.54 -6.10
C ASP A 599 28.65 42.00 -4.68
N ASP A 600 28.79 40.68 -4.52
CA ASP A 600 29.07 40.02 -3.24
C ASP A 600 30.57 40.04 -2.92
N GLU A 601 30.99 40.88 -1.98
CA GLU A 601 32.39 40.99 -1.57
C GLU A 601 32.92 39.74 -0.84
N ASP A 602 32.02 38.91 -0.30
CA ASP A 602 32.38 37.69 0.43
C ASP A 602 32.91 36.61 -0.52
N GLY A 603 32.52 36.62 -1.80
CA GLY A 603 33.01 35.67 -2.81
C GLY A 603 34.54 35.70 -2.95
N PRO A 604 35.12 36.87 -3.23
CA PRO A 604 36.58 37.05 -3.25
C PRO A 604 37.29 36.80 -1.92
N ALA A 605 36.66 37.10 -0.78
CA ALA A 605 37.21 36.75 0.53
C ALA A 605 37.26 35.23 0.73
N LEU A 606 36.18 34.51 0.37
CA LEU A 606 36.14 33.06 0.45
C LEU A 606 37.15 32.41 -0.50
N ALA A 607 37.30 32.95 -1.71
CA ALA A 607 38.29 32.45 -2.68
C ALA A 607 39.73 32.51 -2.12
N HIS A 608 40.06 33.59 -1.41
CA HIS A 608 41.36 33.72 -0.74
C HIS A 608 41.58 32.62 0.32
N ASP A 609 40.60 32.41 1.20
CA ASP A 609 40.71 31.42 2.27
C ASP A 609 40.71 29.99 1.72
N VAL A 610 39.96 29.72 0.63
CA VAL A 610 39.97 28.45 -0.08
C VAL A 610 41.34 28.19 -0.72
N LEU A 611 41.96 29.17 -1.38
CA LEU A 611 43.30 29.01 -1.98
C LEU A 611 44.38 28.73 -0.93
N ARG A 612 44.24 29.30 0.26
CA ARG A 612 45.12 29.08 1.40
C ARG A 612 44.88 27.73 2.07
N GLY A 613 43.62 27.35 2.25
CA GLY A 613 43.21 26.12 2.94
C GLY A 613 43.34 24.85 2.10
N PHE A 614 43.18 24.96 0.78
CA PHE A 614 43.12 23.82 -0.15
C PHE A 614 44.05 23.99 -1.37
N PRO A 615 45.37 24.13 -1.16
CA PRO A 615 46.30 24.45 -2.23
C PRO A 615 46.51 23.31 -3.25
N GLN A 616 46.23 22.05 -2.89
CA GLN A 616 46.50 20.87 -3.72
C GLN A 616 45.25 20.22 -4.31
N GLU A 617 44.07 20.61 -3.83
CA GLU A 617 42.80 19.94 -4.09
C GLU A 617 42.10 20.50 -5.34
N THR A 618 42.42 21.73 -5.74
CA THR A 618 41.84 22.40 -6.93
C THR A 618 42.63 22.08 -8.20
N ASP A 619 41.93 21.77 -9.29
CA ASP A 619 42.55 21.69 -10.61
C ASP A 619 43.06 23.06 -11.10
N ALA A 620 43.85 23.04 -12.18
CA ALA A 620 44.51 24.25 -12.69
C ALA A 620 43.51 25.34 -13.15
N ARG A 621 42.34 24.95 -13.68
CA ARG A 621 41.33 25.90 -14.16
C ARG A 621 40.60 26.53 -12.99
N VAL A 622 40.07 25.72 -12.08
CA VAL A 622 39.39 26.17 -10.87
C VAL A 622 40.30 27.06 -10.03
N ARG A 623 41.58 26.68 -9.90
CA ARG A 623 42.58 27.51 -9.22
C ARG A 623 42.74 28.87 -9.89
N ALA A 624 42.73 28.94 -11.23
CA ALA A 624 42.80 30.21 -11.95
C ALA A 624 41.54 31.08 -11.73
N CYS A 625 40.34 30.48 -11.69
CA CYS A 625 39.11 31.20 -11.32
C CYS A 625 39.19 31.78 -9.90
N LEU A 626 39.65 31.00 -8.92
CA LEU A 626 39.82 31.46 -7.54
C LEU A 626 40.89 32.56 -7.43
N LEU A 627 41.98 32.47 -8.21
CA LEU A 627 43.01 33.52 -8.28
C LEU A 627 42.51 34.81 -8.93
N LEU A 628 41.56 34.74 -9.87
CA LEU A 628 40.87 35.93 -10.39
C LEU A 628 40.06 36.63 -9.30
N LEU A 629 39.33 35.86 -8.49
CA LEU A 629 38.57 36.39 -7.36
C LEU A 629 39.51 37.01 -6.29
N ASP A 630 40.57 36.30 -5.88
CA ASP A 630 41.54 36.86 -4.91
C ASP A 630 42.25 38.09 -5.47
N PHE A 631 42.54 38.13 -6.78
CA PHE A 631 43.05 39.34 -7.43
C PHE A 631 42.05 40.50 -7.37
N ALA A 632 40.75 40.25 -7.58
CA ALA A 632 39.72 41.27 -7.41
C ALA A 632 39.72 41.85 -5.99
N ARG A 633 39.91 41.00 -4.97
CA ARG A 633 40.08 41.40 -3.56
C ARG A 633 41.32 42.28 -3.37
N GLU A 634 42.48 41.85 -3.85
CA GLU A 634 43.75 42.60 -3.76
C GLU A 634 43.64 44.00 -4.39
N VAL A 635 42.96 44.11 -5.54
CA VAL A 635 42.75 45.39 -6.23
C VAL A 635 41.84 46.31 -5.42
N ARG A 636 40.76 45.78 -4.84
CA ARG A 636 39.85 46.54 -3.98
C ARG A 636 40.50 47.00 -2.67
N SER A 637 41.34 46.16 -2.06
CA SER A 637 42.09 46.52 -0.84
C SER A 637 43.31 47.40 -1.11
N GLY A 638 43.67 47.64 -2.38
CA GLY A 638 44.84 48.43 -2.76
C GLY A 638 46.18 47.72 -2.50
N THR A 639 46.17 46.40 -2.35
CA THR A 639 47.37 45.58 -2.09
C THR A 639 47.89 44.88 -3.34
N ALA A 640 47.20 44.98 -4.47
CA ALA A 640 47.61 44.39 -5.74
C ALA A 640 48.90 45.04 -6.27
N GLU A 641 49.88 44.22 -6.63
CA GLU A 641 51.08 44.67 -7.35
C GLU A 641 50.73 45.24 -8.74
N PRO A 642 51.52 46.20 -9.28
CA PRO A 642 51.32 46.75 -10.62
C PRO A 642 51.29 45.69 -11.74
N GLY A 643 50.65 45.99 -12.86
CA GLY A 643 50.44 45.10 -14.00
C GLY A 643 49.03 44.50 -14.05
N TRP A 644 48.01 45.24 -13.63
CA TRP A 644 46.65 44.73 -13.41
C TRP A 644 46.00 44.19 -14.69
N ALA A 645 46.11 44.94 -15.80
CA ALA A 645 45.52 44.55 -17.08
C ALA A 645 46.15 43.28 -17.67
N GLU A 646 47.45 43.08 -17.49
CA GLU A 646 48.14 41.87 -17.95
C GLU A 646 47.82 40.67 -17.04
N ARG A 647 47.85 40.88 -15.71
CA ARG A 647 47.59 39.84 -14.72
C ARG A 647 46.15 39.31 -14.83
N VAL A 648 45.15 40.18 -14.94
CA VAL A 648 43.74 39.76 -15.06
C VAL A 648 43.50 38.97 -16.35
N ARG A 649 44.13 39.38 -17.46
CA ARG A 649 44.05 38.69 -18.75
C ARG A 649 44.72 37.32 -18.70
N ALA A 650 45.94 37.24 -18.16
CA ALA A 650 46.69 35.99 -18.04
C ALA A 650 45.97 34.98 -17.13
N LEU A 651 45.36 35.45 -16.04
CA LEU A 651 44.53 34.61 -15.17
C LEU A 651 43.24 34.16 -15.86
N ARG A 652 42.57 35.04 -16.62
CA ARG A 652 41.38 34.67 -17.42
C ARG A 652 41.70 33.60 -18.46
N GLU A 653 42.78 33.77 -19.22
CA GLU A 653 43.20 32.80 -20.24
C GLU A 653 43.43 31.39 -19.65
N ARG A 654 43.89 31.32 -18.39
CA ARG A 654 44.08 30.04 -17.68
C ARG A 654 42.81 29.49 -17.04
N ALA A 655 41.80 30.33 -16.83
CA ALA A 655 40.52 29.99 -16.24
C ALA A 655 39.46 29.54 -17.26
N GLU A 656 39.74 29.68 -18.57
CA GLU A 656 38.75 29.46 -19.63
C GLU A 656 38.23 28.01 -19.70
N PRO A 657 36.91 27.77 -19.82
CA PRO A 657 35.82 28.76 -19.77
C PRO A 657 35.61 29.32 -18.35
N VAL A 658 35.50 30.64 -18.25
CA VAL A 658 35.31 31.36 -16.97
C VAL A 658 33.84 31.68 -16.72
N GLU A 659 33.41 31.53 -15.47
CA GLU A 659 32.07 31.90 -15.03
C GLU A 659 31.88 33.44 -15.14
N PRO A 660 30.75 33.95 -15.70
CA PRO A 660 30.56 35.38 -15.91
C PRO A 660 30.70 36.22 -14.62
N SER A 661 30.20 35.71 -13.50
CA SER A 661 30.31 36.34 -12.17
C SER A 661 31.76 36.53 -11.73
N VAL A 662 32.60 35.51 -11.94
CA VAL A 662 34.04 35.53 -11.60
C VAL A 662 34.77 36.55 -12.45
N ARG A 663 34.49 36.58 -13.76
CA ARG A 663 35.06 37.58 -14.67
C ARG A 663 34.61 39.00 -14.28
N ASP A 664 33.32 39.18 -14.03
CA ASP A 664 32.75 40.48 -13.68
C ASP A 664 33.32 40.99 -12.35
N HIS A 665 33.52 40.14 -11.34
CA HIS A 665 34.22 40.49 -10.09
C HIS A 665 35.59 41.11 -10.34
N ALA A 666 36.44 40.42 -11.11
CA ALA A 666 37.80 40.86 -11.38
C ALA A 666 37.82 42.12 -12.26
N TYR A 667 36.98 42.17 -13.28
CA TYR A 667 36.96 43.26 -14.26
C TYR A 667 36.33 44.52 -13.65
N ASP A 668 35.26 44.40 -12.87
CA ASP A 668 34.68 45.53 -12.16
C ASP A 668 35.63 46.06 -11.07
N ALA A 669 36.37 45.20 -10.36
CA ALA A 669 37.36 45.64 -9.37
C ALA A 669 38.46 46.50 -10.00
N VAL A 670 39.05 46.03 -11.11
CA VAL A 670 40.05 46.79 -11.88
C VAL A 670 39.44 48.07 -12.44
N ALA A 671 38.28 47.99 -13.07
CA ALA A 671 37.58 49.14 -13.66
C ALA A 671 37.31 50.24 -12.63
N ARG A 672 36.76 49.88 -11.46
CA ARG A 672 36.48 50.84 -10.38
C ARG A 672 37.76 51.46 -9.83
N ARG A 673 38.82 50.69 -9.64
CA ARG A 673 40.11 51.21 -9.16
C ARG A 673 40.76 52.17 -10.17
N LEU A 674 40.61 51.91 -11.48
CA LEU A 674 41.06 52.81 -12.54
C LEU A 674 40.21 54.09 -12.67
N LEU A 675 39.10 54.21 -11.94
CA LEU A 675 38.25 55.39 -11.90
C LEU A 675 38.41 56.18 -10.60
N THR A 676 39.26 55.77 -9.65
CA THR A 676 39.50 56.58 -8.45
C THR A 676 40.42 57.77 -8.74
N PRO A 677 40.33 58.88 -7.97
CA PRO A 677 41.20 60.06 -8.18
C PRO A 677 42.70 59.78 -8.01
N ASP A 678 43.05 58.76 -7.22
CA ASP A 678 44.41 58.29 -6.95
C ASP A 678 44.88 57.18 -7.92
N ARG A 679 44.22 57.02 -9.08
CA ARG A 679 44.53 55.96 -10.04
C ARG A 679 45.99 56.02 -10.53
N PRO A 680 46.70 54.88 -10.65
CA PRO A 680 48.00 54.86 -11.29
C PRO A 680 47.89 55.04 -12.82
N GLU A 681 48.53 56.08 -13.38
CA GLU A 681 48.49 56.36 -14.83
C GLU A 681 48.98 55.20 -15.70
N ALA A 682 50.02 54.48 -15.23
CA ALA A 682 50.59 53.33 -15.93
C ALA A 682 49.58 52.17 -16.10
N GLU A 683 48.71 51.94 -15.11
CA GLU A 683 47.70 50.88 -15.17
C GLU A 683 46.58 51.22 -16.15
N LEU A 684 46.17 52.49 -16.19
CA LEU A 684 45.20 52.99 -17.15
C LEU A 684 45.76 52.94 -18.58
N PHE A 685 47.04 53.28 -18.76
CA PHE A 685 47.73 53.11 -20.03
C PHE A 685 47.72 51.64 -20.48
N ALA A 686 48.07 50.71 -19.57
CA ALA A 686 48.06 49.28 -19.85
C ALA A 686 46.65 48.77 -20.18
N CYS A 687 45.63 49.22 -19.45
CA CYS A 687 44.23 48.93 -19.74
C CYS A 687 43.84 49.38 -21.15
N ALA A 688 44.10 50.64 -21.51
CA ALA A 688 43.77 51.20 -22.81
C ALA A 688 44.41 50.41 -23.99
N HIS A 689 45.62 49.88 -23.79
CA HIS A 689 46.36 49.13 -24.81
C HIS A 689 46.19 47.60 -24.70
N SER A 690 45.37 47.10 -23.76
CA SER A 690 45.18 45.66 -23.52
C SER A 690 44.48 44.92 -24.66
N GLY A 691 43.64 45.63 -25.43
CA GLY A 691 42.79 45.03 -26.46
C GLY A 691 41.63 44.18 -25.93
N ASP A 692 41.35 44.21 -24.63
CA ASP A 692 40.30 43.39 -24.00
C ASP A 692 38.93 44.11 -24.00
N GLU A 693 38.04 43.72 -24.90
CA GLU A 693 36.70 44.31 -25.04
C GLU A 693 35.83 44.12 -23.78
N ASP A 694 35.99 43.02 -23.04
CA ASP A 694 35.23 42.78 -21.81
C ASP A 694 35.68 43.75 -20.71
N LEU A 695 36.99 44.04 -20.63
CA LEU A 695 37.56 45.00 -19.67
C LEU A 695 37.12 46.43 -20.01
N PHE A 696 37.09 46.77 -21.30
CA PHE A 696 36.54 48.04 -21.76
C PHE A 696 35.06 48.19 -21.44
N ALA A 697 34.27 47.12 -21.58
CA ALA A 697 32.88 47.13 -21.21
C ALA A 697 32.69 47.34 -19.69
N ALA A 698 33.48 46.65 -18.85
CA ALA A 698 33.46 46.83 -17.40
C ALA A 698 33.86 48.26 -16.99
N TYR A 699 34.93 48.82 -17.57
CA TYR A 699 35.32 50.22 -17.37
C TYR A 699 34.21 51.20 -17.75
N GLY A 700 33.56 50.96 -18.90
CA GLY A 700 32.42 51.75 -19.36
C GLY A 700 31.21 51.68 -18.43
N ARG A 701 30.90 50.51 -17.86
CA ARG A 701 29.82 50.33 -16.87
C ARG A 701 30.17 51.02 -15.56
N ALA A 702 31.38 50.84 -15.04
CA ALA A 702 31.84 51.44 -13.80
C ALA A 702 31.82 52.98 -13.86
N ALA A 703 32.22 53.57 -14.99
CA ALA A 703 32.20 55.02 -15.18
C ALA A 703 30.78 55.64 -15.19
N ARG A 704 29.75 54.84 -15.45
CA ARG A 704 28.34 55.27 -15.45
C ARG A 704 27.67 55.13 -14.07
N ARG A 705 28.39 54.66 -13.06
CA ARG A 705 27.83 54.51 -11.71
C ARG A 705 27.67 55.87 -11.03
N GLU A 706 26.81 55.89 -10.00
CA GLU A 706 26.48 57.12 -9.28
C GLU A 706 27.68 57.68 -8.52
N GLU A 707 28.61 56.83 -8.03
CA GLU A 707 29.79 57.30 -7.30
C GLU A 707 30.71 58.14 -8.19
N VAL A 708 30.94 57.70 -9.43
CA VAL A 708 31.71 58.45 -10.43
C VAL A 708 30.95 59.70 -10.85
N SER A 709 29.64 59.58 -11.06
CA SER A 709 28.79 60.71 -11.43
C SER A 709 28.74 61.80 -10.36
N ALA A 710 28.79 61.41 -9.08
CA ALA A 710 28.88 62.30 -7.93
C ALA A 710 30.24 63.02 -7.92
N LEU A 711 31.35 62.29 -8.05
CA LEU A 711 32.70 62.86 -8.13
C LEU A 711 32.82 63.87 -9.28
N LEU A 712 32.33 63.54 -10.47
CA LEU A 712 32.32 64.45 -11.62
C LEU A 712 31.52 65.74 -11.38
N ARG A 713 30.54 65.72 -10.47
CA ARG A 713 29.71 66.87 -10.10
C ARG A 713 30.28 67.70 -8.94
N THR A 714 31.11 67.10 -8.09
CA THR A 714 31.59 67.74 -6.85
C THR A 714 33.07 68.08 -6.85
N ASP A 715 33.87 67.45 -7.71
CA ASP A 715 35.32 67.66 -7.80
C ASP A 715 35.72 68.11 -9.23
N PRO A 716 35.94 69.41 -9.43
CA PRO A 716 36.38 69.95 -10.71
C PRO A 716 37.72 69.40 -11.21
N GLY A 717 38.62 69.04 -10.27
CA GLY A 717 39.92 68.44 -10.58
C GLY A 717 39.77 67.04 -11.16
N TYR A 718 38.89 66.23 -10.56
CA TYR A 718 38.57 64.89 -11.07
C TYR A 718 37.90 64.94 -12.46
N ALA A 719 36.98 65.87 -12.70
CA ALA A 719 36.37 66.05 -14.02
C ALA A 719 37.38 66.46 -15.11
N ALA A 720 38.34 67.33 -14.76
CA ALA A 720 39.44 67.73 -15.64
C ALA A 720 40.38 66.54 -15.96
N ASP A 721 40.72 65.74 -14.94
CA ASP A 721 41.53 64.54 -15.09
C ASP A 721 40.84 63.48 -15.96
N CYS A 722 39.56 63.19 -15.75
CA CYS A 722 38.77 62.31 -16.63
C CYS A 722 38.73 62.81 -18.09
N PHE A 723 38.62 64.13 -18.33
CA PHE A 723 38.73 64.68 -19.68
C PHE A 723 40.10 64.39 -20.30
N ALA A 724 41.17 64.67 -19.57
CA ALA A 724 42.55 64.46 -20.04
C ALA A 724 42.79 62.97 -20.38
N VAL A 725 42.32 62.08 -19.51
CA VAL A 725 42.46 60.63 -19.66
C VAL A 725 41.60 60.05 -20.81
N TRP A 726 40.36 60.48 -20.99
CA TRP A 726 39.54 59.92 -22.08
C TRP A 726 39.89 60.50 -23.45
N THR A 727 40.54 61.67 -23.47
CA THR A 727 41.08 62.26 -24.70
C THR A 727 42.49 61.76 -25.03
N SER A 728 43.21 61.22 -24.05
CA SER A 728 44.51 60.58 -24.26
C SER A 728 44.38 59.25 -25.02
N HIS A 729 45.49 58.82 -25.64
CA HIS A 729 45.62 57.56 -26.38
C HIS A 729 44.57 57.30 -27.50
N PRO A 730 44.43 58.22 -28.49
CA PRO A 730 43.45 58.07 -29.57
C PRO A 730 43.71 56.90 -30.53
N HIS A 731 44.87 56.26 -30.41
CA HIS A 731 45.31 55.17 -31.28
C HIS A 731 45.38 53.80 -30.57
N ALA A 732 44.91 53.68 -29.33
CA ALA A 732 44.95 52.43 -28.55
C ALA A 732 43.93 51.36 -29.01
N GLY A 733 43.55 51.36 -30.29
CA GLY A 733 42.62 50.40 -30.89
C GLY A 733 41.16 50.87 -30.98
N ALA A 734 40.36 50.10 -31.73
CA ALA A 734 38.96 50.44 -32.04
C ALA A 734 38.03 50.30 -30.82
N GLY A 735 38.26 49.30 -29.96
CA GLY A 735 37.51 49.06 -28.72
C GLY A 735 37.61 50.22 -27.74
N TRP A 736 38.84 50.57 -27.33
CA TRP A 736 39.09 51.73 -26.46
C TRP A 736 38.55 53.03 -27.05
N THR A 737 38.72 53.24 -28.37
CA THR A 737 38.20 54.43 -29.05
C THR A 737 36.68 54.54 -28.95
N ARG A 738 35.95 53.42 -29.06
CA ARG A 738 34.50 53.38 -28.89
C ARG A 738 34.13 53.74 -27.44
N THR A 739 34.76 53.09 -26.46
CA THR A 739 34.48 53.31 -25.03
C THR A 739 34.77 54.74 -24.59
N ARG A 740 35.95 55.29 -24.90
CA ARG A 740 36.31 56.68 -24.51
C ARG A 740 35.42 57.72 -25.16
N THR A 741 35.00 57.52 -26.41
CA THR A 741 34.09 58.45 -27.11
C THR A 741 32.72 58.46 -26.43
N ALA A 742 32.18 57.27 -26.12
CA ALA A 742 30.92 57.15 -25.37
C ALA A 742 31.03 57.78 -23.97
N LEU A 743 32.14 57.58 -23.25
CA LEU A 743 32.33 58.18 -21.92
C LEU A 743 32.42 59.72 -21.97
N LEU A 744 33.11 60.28 -22.96
CA LEU A 744 33.12 61.72 -23.18
C LEU A 744 31.71 62.24 -23.48
N ASP A 745 31.02 61.65 -24.44
CA ASP A 745 29.74 62.19 -24.93
C ASP A 745 28.55 61.93 -23.99
N GLU A 746 28.51 60.77 -23.33
CA GLU A 746 27.37 60.29 -22.55
C GLU A 746 27.56 60.42 -21.04
N VAL A 747 28.80 60.52 -20.53
CA VAL A 747 29.08 60.62 -19.09
C VAL A 747 29.65 61.98 -18.71
N LEU A 748 30.80 62.38 -19.28
CA LEU A 748 31.48 63.61 -18.88
C LEU A 748 30.74 64.87 -19.35
N ARG A 749 30.33 64.93 -20.62
CA ARG A 749 29.66 66.11 -21.17
C ARG A 749 28.36 66.44 -20.44
N PRO A 750 27.46 65.48 -20.15
CA PRO A 750 26.27 65.75 -19.35
C PRO A 750 26.62 66.24 -17.94
N ALA A 751 27.61 65.62 -17.27
CA ALA A 751 28.02 66.03 -15.92
C ALA A 751 28.56 67.47 -15.89
N VAL A 752 29.50 67.82 -16.78
CA VAL A 752 30.08 69.16 -16.86
C VAL A 752 29.04 70.22 -17.24
N ARG A 753 28.05 69.87 -18.08
CA ARG A 753 26.97 70.81 -18.46
C ARG A 753 25.94 71.05 -17.36
N ALA A 754 25.81 70.13 -16.41
CA ALA A 754 24.95 70.28 -15.26
C ALA A 754 25.59 71.15 -14.15
N LEU A 755 26.90 71.40 -14.22
CA LEU A 755 27.61 72.24 -13.26
C LEU A 755 27.25 73.73 -13.41
N PRO A 756 27.23 74.51 -12.31
CA PRO A 756 27.09 75.95 -12.39
C PRO A 756 28.32 76.60 -13.05
N PRO A 757 28.20 77.81 -13.64
CA PRO A 757 29.28 78.44 -14.41
C PRO A 757 30.61 78.62 -13.65
N GLN A 758 30.55 78.79 -12.32
CA GLN A 758 31.72 78.91 -11.47
C GLN A 758 32.50 77.59 -11.36
N GLU A 759 31.80 76.46 -11.27
CA GLU A 759 32.42 75.13 -11.22
C GLU A 759 32.93 74.70 -12.59
N VAL A 760 32.26 75.08 -13.70
CA VAL A 760 32.80 74.88 -15.06
C VAL A 760 34.11 75.64 -15.25
N ALA A 761 34.21 76.88 -14.73
CA ALA A 761 35.45 77.64 -14.76
C ALA A 761 36.55 76.99 -13.89
N ALA A 762 36.18 76.36 -12.77
CA ALA A 762 37.11 75.58 -11.95
C ALA A 762 37.63 74.33 -12.69
N VAL A 763 36.77 73.64 -13.47
CA VAL A 763 37.20 72.53 -14.35
C VAL A 763 38.16 73.05 -15.43
N GLU A 764 37.86 74.19 -16.07
CA GLU A 764 38.76 74.79 -17.07
C GLU A 764 40.13 75.15 -16.47
N ALA A 765 40.15 75.74 -15.27
CA ALA A 765 41.39 76.05 -14.56
C ALA A 765 42.17 74.78 -14.20
N ALA A 766 41.48 73.72 -13.78
CA ALA A 766 42.10 72.42 -13.50
C ALA A 766 42.71 71.79 -14.78
N VAL A 767 41.99 71.80 -15.92
CA VAL A 767 42.49 71.34 -17.22
C VAL A 767 43.71 72.15 -17.68
N GLU A 768 43.70 73.47 -17.46
CA GLU A 768 44.84 74.35 -17.78
C GLU A 768 46.05 74.05 -16.90
N SER A 769 45.84 73.82 -15.60
CA SER A 769 46.90 73.53 -14.64
C SER A 769 47.56 72.17 -14.84
N GLY A 770 46.80 71.16 -15.31
CA GLY A 770 47.29 69.80 -15.56
C GLY A 770 47.73 69.53 -17.01
N GLY A 771 47.56 70.49 -17.92
CA GLY A 771 47.71 70.30 -19.36
C GLY A 771 48.51 71.39 -20.08
N THR A 772 48.44 71.39 -21.41
CA THR A 772 48.97 72.49 -22.24
C THR A 772 47.83 73.42 -22.65
N SER A 773 48.12 74.65 -23.09
CA SER A 773 47.07 75.56 -23.61
C SER A 773 46.22 74.92 -24.73
N ARG A 774 46.78 73.95 -25.48
CA ARG A 774 46.05 73.17 -26.50
C ARG A 774 45.00 72.22 -25.90
N THR A 775 45.22 71.69 -24.70
CA THR A 775 44.30 70.81 -23.98
C THR A 775 43.08 71.60 -23.51
N LEU A 776 43.28 72.82 -23.02
CA LEU A 776 42.20 73.74 -22.65
C LEU A 776 41.35 74.13 -23.87
N ASP A 777 41.99 74.44 -25.00
CA ASP A 777 41.27 74.74 -26.25
C ASP A 777 40.46 73.53 -26.75
N ALA A 778 40.99 72.31 -26.61
CA ALA A 778 40.29 71.08 -26.94
C ALA A 778 39.09 70.84 -26.01
N PHE A 779 39.24 71.09 -24.70
CA PHE A 779 38.14 71.02 -23.72
C PHE A 779 37.02 71.99 -24.09
N ARG A 780 37.36 73.27 -24.34
CA ARG A 780 36.40 74.28 -24.75
C ARG A 780 35.71 73.92 -26.06
N ALA A 781 36.45 73.39 -27.04
CA ALA A 781 35.90 72.96 -28.32
C ALA A 781 34.91 71.79 -28.16
N TRP A 782 35.23 70.82 -27.31
CA TRP A 782 34.39 69.65 -27.03
C TRP A 782 33.15 69.97 -26.19
N ASN A 783 33.21 70.93 -25.27
CA ASN A 783 32.09 71.28 -24.38
C ASN A 783 31.05 72.21 -25.05
N ARG A 784 31.41 72.90 -26.15
CA ARG A 784 30.51 73.84 -26.86
C ARG A 784 29.13 73.22 -27.17
N PRO A 785 28.03 73.96 -26.98
CA PRO A 785 26.70 73.52 -27.40
C PRO A 785 26.71 73.28 -28.91
N SER A 786 26.39 72.06 -29.32
CA SER A 786 26.10 71.76 -30.72
C SER A 786 24.85 72.54 -31.10
N ARG A 787 25.02 73.64 -31.85
CA ARG A 787 23.89 74.32 -32.50
C ARG A 787 23.19 73.29 -33.38
N SER A 788 21.92 73.05 -33.11
CA SER A 788 21.06 72.15 -33.88
C SER A 788 21.02 72.55 -35.36
N LEU A 789 21.32 71.61 -36.26
CA LEU A 789 20.52 71.19 -37.44
C LEU A 789 21.40 70.70 -38.60
N GLY A 790 20.97 69.58 -39.22
CA GLY A 790 21.07 69.36 -40.66
C GLY A 790 22.40 68.83 -41.19
N GLY A 791 22.39 67.60 -41.71
CA GLY A 791 23.57 66.97 -42.28
C GLY A 791 24.17 67.69 -43.48
N LEU A 792 25.50 67.58 -43.62
CA LEU A 792 26.26 67.44 -44.86
C LEU A 792 27.75 67.46 -44.53
N GLY A 793 28.52 66.53 -45.11
CA GLY A 793 29.95 66.77 -45.31
C GLY A 793 30.91 65.63 -45.00
N ARG A 794 30.65 64.43 -45.55
CA ARG A 794 31.70 63.55 -46.07
C ARG A 794 32.78 64.38 -46.78
N ARG A 795 34.06 64.11 -46.50
CA ARG A 795 35.30 64.36 -47.32
C ARG A 795 36.35 65.22 -46.59
N ILE A 796 37.30 64.58 -45.91
CA ILE A 796 38.75 64.83 -46.09
C ILE A 796 39.49 63.48 -45.94
N ALA A 797 39.50 62.71 -47.02
CA ALA A 797 40.50 61.67 -47.27
C ALA A 797 40.82 61.74 -48.76
N GLY A 798 42.07 62.05 -49.10
CA GLY A 798 42.55 62.05 -50.48
C GLY A 798 43.30 63.30 -50.91
N ARG A 799 44.53 63.48 -50.41
CA ARG A 799 45.59 64.16 -51.17
C ARG A 799 46.98 63.78 -50.67
N VAL A 800 47.50 62.66 -51.18
CA VAL A 800 48.94 62.49 -51.42
C VAL A 800 49.06 61.99 -52.86
N ARG A 801 49.76 62.77 -53.69
CA ARG A 801 50.03 62.51 -55.11
C ARG A 801 51.55 62.57 -55.29
N ARG A 802 52.09 61.46 -55.83
CA ARG A 802 53.34 61.30 -56.60
C ARG A 802 54.65 61.87 -56.03
N GLY A 803 55.54 60.92 -55.78
CA GLY A 803 57.01 61.00 -55.72
C GLY A 803 57.49 59.57 -55.58
#